data_AF-A0A839JN00-F1
#
_entry.id   AF-A0A839JN00-F1
#
_cell.length_a   1.000
_cell.length_b   1.000
_cell.length_c   1.000
_cell.angle_alpha   90.00
_cell.angle_beta   90.00
_cell.angle_gamma   90.00
#
_symmetry.space_group_name_H-M   'P 1'
#
loop_
_entity.id
_entity.type
_entity.pdbx_description
1 polymer ?
#
loop_
_entity_poly.entity_id
_entity_poly.type
_entity_poly.pdbx_seq_one_letter_code
_entity_poly.pdbx_strand_id
1 'polypeptide(L)'
;MVEAGLNQFQAAYIFYECIKKDTGITDPSKITITGHSLGGGLAQYVAYKTKGQHQTTTFDAVGIGQVLPGVNPRDYDKSITDYVNENDIIGLYGEQLGRTVYIKDVGSSESQKRNRDAIILQRSTLRAINDAVKEGKLPDTMLQVAEYTSREMVRSIQNSFEDIILDPHRPSSLIDINTGKLAQRVSCGNPTVSALGKGTQVILKAHKDINDGLYFVLIEIPAAGVKTVISIGKTAINIVINTAKSVFKFACDIGDAVFYAINDAGAYLGNKATELVNSLLHQASTIPVRIDPIVLDLSGLGITTKSVADGVYYDMDNNGFLEKTGWVDAKSGILVLDKNGDGKIETGNELFGDRTILADGKTASSGFEALATLDSNHDGVIDAKDKLFSQLRIWIDRDGDGISDKGELITLAQAGIKSLSLKHKELNQLDANGNTIARVGSFTRTNGKVAEMKEYLLARSTSDVKMVNSINIPKDIMELPEIRPIGNTYSLRQAMARDKSGKLKQLVLSFTSEKNVAKRRAILEDILFTWTGVAKVDPASRGGLIDARRLAALEIVTGTNYRNSPTSSPTGQEAPILEQAYGNLAESIYNMLSLQDGTMDSILRKFTYHIDLSSDGNPIKLDIASVKAYLDGQLKQNRQEGERLLGEVTRILKNRGLVTEKEFSSLRDYYARKSTYYQKIIDTTPFTTARGTAKDDVMSGAVDRDNIIAGNYGNDTIYGSNGANILYGEAGNDSLYGGSNTDTLIGGKGNDYLNGGYGNDTYIFSKGDGKDTIY
;
A
#
# COMPACT_ATOMS: atom_id res chain seq x y z
N MET A 1 5.61 12.44 -19.51
CA MET A 1 4.14 12.26 -19.45
C MET A 1 3.34 13.22 -20.33
N VAL A 2 3.70 14.51 -20.48
CA VAL A 2 2.94 15.45 -21.35
C VAL A 2 3.00 15.06 -22.84
N GLU A 3 4.15 14.58 -23.34
CA GLU A 3 4.25 14.01 -24.70
C GLU A 3 3.48 12.69 -24.87
N ALA A 4 3.36 11.87 -23.81
CA ALA A 4 2.59 10.63 -23.84
C ALA A 4 1.07 10.87 -23.87
N GLY A 5 0.58 11.91 -23.18
CA GLY A 5 -0.84 12.31 -23.25
C GLY A 5 -1.23 12.89 -24.61
N LEU A 6 -0.35 13.69 -25.24
CA LEU A 6 -0.56 14.18 -26.61
C LEU A 6 -0.64 13.02 -27.63
N ASN A 7 0.16 11.97 -27.41
CA ASN A 7 0.18 10.76 -28.23
C ASN A 7 -1.12 9.94 -28.13
N GLN A 8 -1.82 9.91 -26.99
CA GLN A 8 -3.08 9.15 -26.86
C GLN A 8 -4.24 9.75 -27.67
N PHE A 9 -4.36 11.08 -27.67
CA PHE A 9 -5.35 11.78 -28.48
C PHE A 9 -5.07 11.61 -29.99
N GLN A 10 -3.80 11.69 -30.40
CA GLN A 10 -3.41 11.42 -31.79
C GLN A 10 -3.60 9.94 -32.18
N ALA A 11 -3.26 9.00 -31.30
CA ALA A 11 -3.48 7.58 -31.51
C ALA A 11 -4.96 7.22 -31.65
N ALA A 12 -5.85 7.83 -30.85
CA ALA A 12 -7.29 7.64 -30.97
C ALA A 12 -7.81 8.08 -32.35
N TYR A 13 -7.28 9.19 -32.89
CA TYR A 13 -7.64 9.64 -34.23
C TYR A 13 -7.06 8.74 -35.35
N ILE A 14 -5.81 8.26 -35.19
CA ILE A 14 -5.21 7.29 -36.12
C ILE A 14 -6.00 5.99 -36.15
N PHE A 15 -6.41 5.49 -34.98
CA PHE A 15 -7.22 4.29 -34.85
C PHE A 15 -8.58 4.43 -35.57
N TYR A 16 -9.23 5.59 -35.46
CA TYR A 16 -10.43 5.91 -36.23
C TYR A 16 -10.19 5.85 -37.75
N GLU A 17 -9.10 6.43 -38.26
CA GLU A 17 -8.77 6.39 -39.69
C GLU A 17 -8.48 4.95 -40.18
N CYS A 18 -7.86 4.10 -39.34
CA CYS A 18 -7.67 2.67 -39.63
C CYS A 18 -9.01 1.93 -39.76
N ILE A 19 -9.93 2.09 -38.79
CA ILE A 19 -11.25 1.44 -38.85
C ILE A 19 -12.03 1.86 -40.09
N LYS A 20 -12.01 3.16 -40.42
CA LYS A 20 -12.71 3.68 -41.60
C LYS A 20 -12.16 3.07 -42.89
N LYS A 21 -10.84 2.92 -42.99
CA LYS A 21 -10.17 2.29 -44.13
C LYS A 21 -10.53 0.81 -44.25
N ASP A 22 -10.52 0.06 -43.15
CA ASP A 22 -10.70 -1.39 -43.16
C ASP A 22 -12.16 -1.81 -43.33
N THR A 23 -13.10 -0.98 -42.87
CA THR A 23 -14.55 -1.26 -42.96
C THR A 23 -15.20 -0.71 -44.23
N GLY A 24 -14.54 0.23 -44.93
CA GLY A 24 -15.09 0.87 -46.13
C GLY A 24 -16.31 1.78 -45.86
N ILE A 25 -16.58 2.14 -44.60
CA ILE A 25 -17.72 2.98 -44.23
C ILE A 25 -17.43 4.44 -44.64
N THR A 26 -18.15 4.93 -45.64
CA THR A 26 -18.02 6.29 -46.17
C THR A 26 -19.10 7.26 -45.70
N ASP A 27 -20.21 6.74 -45.16
CA ASP A 27 -21.34 7.50 -44.64
C ASP A 27 -21.10 7.87 -43.16
N PRO A 28 -20.92 9.16 -42.82
CA PRO A 28 -20.63 9.60 -41.45
C PRO A 28 -21.75 9.28 -40.46
N SER A 29 -22.99 9.13 -40.94
CA SER A 29 -24.16 8.82 -40.10
C SER A 29 -24.17 7.38 -39.57
N LYS A 30 -23.33 6.51 -40.13
CA LYS A 30 -23.19 5.10 -39.71
C LYS A 30 -22.14 4.88 -38.62
N ILE A 31 -21.48 5.94 -38.16
CA ILE A 31 -20.44 5.88 -37.12
C ILE A 31 -20.92 6.68 -35.91
N THR A 32 -20.97 6.01 -34.76
CA THR A 32 -21.21 6.63 -33.45
C THR A 32 -19.98 6.45 -32.59
N ILE A 33 -19.55 7.51 -31.91
CA ILE A 33 -18.36 7.51 -31.05
C ILE A 33 -18.82 7.59 -29.60
N THR A 34 -18.27 6.74 -28.74
CA THR A 34 -18.59 6.76 -27.31
C THR A 34 -17.36 6.53 -26.46
N GLY A 35 -17.42 6.94 -25.20
CA GLY A 35 -16.34 6.77 -24.24
C GLY A 35 -16.73 7.29 -22.86
N HIS A 36 -16.06 6.75 -21.84
CA HIS A 36 -16.23 7.13 -20.43
C HIS A 36 -14.94 7.71 -19.88
N SER A 37 -15.02 8.69 -18.97
CA SER A 37 -13.84 9.28 -18.29
C SER A 37 -12.78 9.78 -19.29
N LEU A 38 -11.53 9.32 -19.21
CA LEU A 38 -10.48 9.61 -20.19
C LEU A 38 -10.88 9.19 -21.62
N GLY A 39 -11.51 8.02 -21.77
CA GLY A 39 -12.06 7.56 -23.05
C GLY A 39 -13.14 8.48 -23.61
N GLY A 40 -13.90 9.15 -22.74
CA GLY A 40 -14.84 10.21 -23.11
C GLY A 40 -14.14 11.44 -23.66
N GLY A 41 -13.05 11.88 -23.03
CA GLY A 41 -12.19 12.94 -23.57
C GLY A 41 -11.60 12.58 -24.94
N LEU A 42 -11.11 11.34 -25.12
CA LEU A 42 -10.61 10.84 -26.40
C LEU A 42 -11.71 10.83 -27.47
N ALA A 43 -12.92 10.39 -27.13
CA ALA A 43 -14.08 10.41 -28.02
C ALA A 43 -14.45 11.84 -28.45
N GLN A 44 -14.48 12.80 -27.52
CA GLN A 44 -14.69 14.22 -27.83
C GLN A 44 -13.59 14.78 -28.74
N TYR A 45 -12.33 14.34 -28.56
CA TYR A 45 -11.23 14.76 -29.42
C TYR A 45 -11.32 14.19 -30.84
N VAL A 46 -11.73 12.92 -31.01
CA VAL A 46 -11.98 12.36 -32.35
C VAL A 46 -13.16 13.10 -33.02
N ALA A 47 -14.21 13.43 -32.26
CA ALA A 47 -15.31 14.25 -32.74
C ALA A 47 -14.84 15.66 -33.16
N TYR A 48 -13.95 16.29 -32.38
CA TYR A 48 -13.31 17.54 -32.75
C TYR A 48 -12.52 17.44 -34.07
N LYS A 49 -11.67 16.42 -34.22
CA LYS A 49 -10.85 16.22 -35.42
C LYS A 49 -11.69 15.93 -36.67
N THR A 50 -12.84 15.29 -36.49
CA THR A 50 -13.84 15.05 -37.55
C THR A 50 -14.84 16.21 -37.72
N LYS A 51 -14.66 17.34 -37.02
CA LYS A 51 -15.55 18.52 -37.04
C LYS A 51 -17.01 18.19 -36.69
N GLY A 52 -17.21 17.23 -35.79
CA GLY A 52 -18.53 16.83 -35.30
C GLY A 52 -19.37 16.09 -36.34
N GLN A 53 -18.76 15.45 -37.33
CA GLN A 53 -19.46 14.68 -38.37
C GLN A 53 -20.19 13.44 -37.84
N HIS A 54 -19.81 12.96 -36.65
CA HIS A 54 -20.37 11.76 -36.02
C HIS A 54 -21.13 12.12 -34.75
N GLN A 55 -22.22 11.37 -34.50
CA GLN A 55 -22.88 11.43 -33.21
C GLN A 55 -21.93 10.87 -32.14
N THR A 56 -21.70 11.67 -31.11
CA THR A 56 -20.75 11.36 -30.04
C THR A 56 -21.47 11.43 -28.71
N THR A 57 -21.50 10.32 -27.99
CA THR A 57 -22.13 10.25 -26.66
C THR A 57 -21.09 9.83 -25.65
N THR A 58 -20.80 10.70 -24.69
CA THR A 58 -19.79 10.43 -23.65
C THR A 58 -20.42 10.45 -22.27
N PHE A 59 -19.71 9.84 -21.32
CA PHE A 59 -20.15 9.68 -19.95
C PHE A 59 -19.03 10.10 -19.01
N ASP A 60 -19.31 11.07 -18.14
CA ASP A 60 -18.34 11.63 -17.18
C ASP A 60 -16.98 11.95 -17.84
N ALA A 61 -17.03 12.51 -19.05
CA ALA A 61 -15.82 12.76 -19.82
C ALA A 61 -14.93 13.79 -19.15
N VAL A 62 -13.62 13.68 -19.34
CA VAL A 62 -12.70 14.78 -18.96
C VAL A 62 -12.90 15.94 -19.95
N GLY A 63 -13.17 17.14 -19.45
CA GLY A 63 -13.40 18.32 -20.28
C GLY A 63 -12.13 18.80 -20.99
N ILE A 64 -12.16 18.81 -22.32
CA ILE A 64 -11.03 19.19 -23.18
C ILE A 64 -11.20 20.56 -23.86
N GLY A 65 -12.36 21.20 -23.77
CA GLY A 65 -12.70 22.42 -24.51
C GLY A 65 -11.75 23.59 -24.26
N GLN A 66 -11.34 23.78 -23.00
CA GLN A 66 -10.43 24.85 -22.58
C GLN A 66 -8.99 24.71 -23.10
N VAL A 67 -8.62 23.52 -23.59
CA VAL A 67 -7.27 23.25 -24.13
C VAL A 67 -7.24 23.15 -25.66
N LEU A 68 -8.39 23.30 -26.33
CA LEU A 68 -8.47 23.28 -27.79
C LEU A 68 -8.38 24.72 -28.35
N PRO A 69 -7.27 25.09 -29.03
CA PRO A 69 -7.05 26.46 -29.47
C PRO A 69 -8.04 26.90 -30.55
N GLY A 70 -8.70 28.03 -30.32
CA GLY A 70 -9.61 28.66 -31.31
C GLY A 70 -10.95 27.95 -31.48
N VAL A 71 -11.31 27.05 -30.57
CA VAL A 71 -12.57 26.29 -30.61
C VAL A 71 -13.55 26.88 -29.59
N ASN A 72 -14.78 27.18 -30.00
CA ASN A 72 -15.88 27.40 -29.06
C ASN A 72 -16.50 26.05 -28.73
N PRO A 73 -16.45 25.58 -27.46
CA PRO A 73 -16.90 24.24 -27.15
C PRO A 73 -18.38 23.96 -27.49
N ARG A 74 -19.21 25.01 -27.54
CA ARG A 74 -20.65 24.92 -27.84
C ARG A 74 -20.99 24.74 -29.31
N ASP A 75 -20.02 24.88 -30.23
CA ASP A 75 -20.24 24.62 -31.66
C ASP A 75 -20.61 23.15 -31.94
N TYR A 76 -20.34 22.27 -30.97
CA TYR A 76 -20.57 20.82 -31.05
C TYR A 76 -21.85 20.35 -30.34
N ASP A 77 -22.69 21.26 -29.83
CA ASP A 77 -23.91 20.92 -29.05
C ASP A 77 -24.92 20.02 -29.79
N LYS A 78 -24.85 19.94 -31.12
CA LYS A 78 -25.72 19.12 -31.97
C LYS A 78 -25.18 17.73 -32.27
N SER A 79 -23.88 17.51 -32.08
CA SER A 79 -23.17 16.28 -32.45
C SER A 79 -22.52 15.58 -31.27
N ILE A 80 -22.31 16.29 -30.15
CA ILE A 80 -21.72 15.73 -28.94
C ILE A 80 -22.68 15.95 -27.77
N THR A 81 -23.01 14.88 -27.05
CA THR A 81 -23.71 14.93 -25.77
C THR A 81 -22.91 14.20 -24.72
N ASP A 82 -22.55 14.90 -23.65
CA ASP A 82 -21.87 14.35 -22.50
C ASP A 82 -22.84 14.24 -21.32
N TYR A 83 -23.02 13.04 -20.79
CA TYR A 83 -23.84 12.80 -19.61
C TYR A 83 -22.94 12.81 -18.38
N VAL A 84 -23.14 13.79 -17.51
CA VAL A 84 -22.27 14.03 -16.35
C VAL A 84 -23.04 13.82 -15.06
N ASN A 85 -22.58 12.89 -14.23
CA ASN A 85 -23.09 12.72 -12.89
C ASN A 85 -22.73 13.95 -12.05
N GLU A 86 -23.74 14.59 -11.46
CA GLU A 86 -23.54 15.78 -10.61
C GLU A 86 -22.66 15.52 -9.38
N ASN A 87 -22.42 14.25 -9.05
CA ASN A 87 -21.56 13.82 -7.96
C ASN A 87 -20.19 13.27 -8.42
N ASP A 88 -19.92 13.19 -9.72
CA ASP A 88 -18.64 12.72 -10.25
C ASP A 88 -17.71 13.91 -10.51
N ILE A 89 -16.59 13.94 -9.78
CA ILE A 89 -15.60 15.03 -9.86
C ILE A 89 -14.87 15.06 -11.21
N ILE A 90 -14.81 13.94 -11.93
CA ILE A 90 -14.11 13.80 -13.22
C ILE A 90 -14.94 14.45 -14.34
N GLY A 91 -16.24 14.17 -14.41
CA GLY A 91 -17.14 14.76 -15.40
C GLY A 91 -17.34 16.28 -15.23
N LEU A 92 -17.08 16.79 -14.01
CA LEU A 92 -17.11 18.21 -13.67
C LEU A 92 -15.77 18.93 -13.88
N TYR A 93 -14.73 18.20 -14.27
CA TYR A 93 -13.39 18.72 -14.44
C TYR A 93 -13.15 19.20 -15.88
N GLY A 94 -12.95 20.52 -16.05
CA GLY A 94 -12.72 21.16 -17.35
C GLY A 94 -14.02 21.58 -18.06
N GLU A 95 -13.86 22.21 -19.22
CA GLU A 95 -14.96 22.60 -20.10
C GLU A 95 -15.25 21.51 -21.12
N GLN A 96 -16.47 20.97 -21.13
CA GLN A 96 -16.87 19.91 -22.06
C GLN A 96 -17.07 20.44 -23.48
N LEU A 97 -16.72 19.62 -24.47
CA LEU A 97 -17.04 19.87 -25.88
C LEU A 97 -18.49 19.43 -26.17
N GLY A 98 -19.34 20.34 -26.60
CA GLY A 98 -20.76 20.09 -26.89
C GLY A 98 -21.68 20.10 -25.68
N ARG A 99 -22.83 19.44 -25.81
CA ARG A 99 -23.95 19.58 -24.86
C ARG A 99 -23.73 18.71 -23.63
N THR A 100 -23.73 19.32 -22.44
CA THR A 100 -23.69 18.57 -21.17
C THR A 100 -25.11 18.32 -20.66
N VAL A 101 -25.39 17.09 -20.24
CA VAL A 101 -26.63 16.68 -19.58
C VAL A 101 -26.27 16.17 -18.20
N TYR A 102 -26.61 16.97 -17.18
CA TYR A 102 -26.41 16.56 -15.80
C TYR A 102 -27.43 15.50 -15.40
N ILE A 103 -26.93 14.43 -14.78
CA ILE A 103 -27.72 13.33 -14.24
C ILE A 103 -27.44 13.22 -12.74
N LYS A 104 -28.48 12.85 -11.99
CA LYS A 104 -28.43 12.79 -10.53
C LYS A 104 -28.41 11.34 -10.07
N ASP A 105 -27.45 11.01 -9.21
CA ASP A 105 -27.39 9.72 -8.53
C ASP A 105 -28.46 9.61 -7.40
N VAL A 106 -29.01 8.40 -7.21
CA VAL A 106 -29.92 8.01 -6.12
C VAL A 106 -29.19 7.67 -4.81
N GLY A 107 -27.90 8.00 -4.70
CA GLY A 107 -27.09 7.87 -3.48
C GLY A 107 -27.69 8.54 -2.22
N SER A 108 -27.23 8.10 -1.04
CA SER A 108 -27.82 8.48 0.25
C SER A 108 -27.88 9.99 0.45
N SER A 109 -28.93 10.45 1.14
CA SER A 109 -29.21 11.86 1.42
C SER A 109 -28.04 12.61 2.09
N GLU A 110 -27.15 11.89 2.77
CA GLU A 110 -25.95 12.43 3.40
C GLU A 110 -24.78 12.59 2.42
N SER A 111 -24.61 11.73 1.41
CA SER A 111 -23.65 11.94 0.32
C SER A 111 -24.06 13.16 -0.54
N GLN A 112 -25.36 13.25 -0.84
CA GLN A 112 -25.95 14.39 -1.53
C GLN A 112 -25.87 15.69 -0.74
N LYS A 113 -25.80 15.63 0.60
CA LYS A 113 -25.60 16.80 1.47
C LYS A 113 -24.12 17.19 1.52
N ARG A 114 -23.20 16.23 1.63
CA ARG A 114 -21.75 16.47 1.65
C ARG A 114 -21.20 17.10 0.36
N ASN A 115 -21.61 16.59 -0.80
CA ASN A 115 -21.20 17.18 -2.08
C ASN A 115 -21.80 18.57 -2.28
N ARG A 116 -23.05 18.79 -1.84
CA ARG A 116 -23.65 20.13 -1.80
C ARG A 116 -22.90 21.07 -0.86
N ASP A 117 -22.53 20.60 0.32
CA ASP A 117 -21.82 21.38 1.34
C ASP A 117 -20.41 21.74 0.84
N ALA A 118 -19.71 20.85 0.13
CA ALA A 118 -18.42 21.12 -0.51
C ALA A 118 -18.50 22.15 -1.67
N ILE A 119 -19.55 22.08 -2.48
CA ILE A 119 -19.82 23.04 -3.57
C ILE A 119 -20.25 24.41 -3.02
N ILE A 120 -21.08 24.42 -1.96
CA ILE A 120 -21.48 25.62 -1.22
C ILE A 120 -20.25 26.24 -0.57
N LEU A 121 -19.35 25.42 0.00
CA LEU A 121 -18.09 25.87 0.62
C LEU A 121 -17.18 26.54 -0.41
N GLN A 122 -16.82 25.89 -1.53
CA GLN A 122 -15.96 26.50 -2.56
C GLN A 122 -16.53 27.82 -3.12
N ARG A 123 -17.84 27.90 -3.36
CA ARG A 123 -18.49 29.13 -3.85
C ARG A 123 -18.59 30.20 -2.76
N SER A 124 -18.80 29.81 -1.50
CA SER A 124 -18.83 30.73 -0.35
C SER A 124 -17.44 31.28 -0.02
N THR A 125 -16.37 30.49 -0.16
CA THR A 125 -14.98 30.91 0.03
C THR A 125 -14.54 31.86 -1.08
N LEU A 126 -14.90 31.57 -2.35
CA LEU A 126 -14.62 32.46 -3.47
C LEU A 126 -15.37 33.81 -3.34
N ARG A 127 -16.61 33.81 -2.80
CA ARG A 127 -17.36 35.03 -2.46
C ARG A 127 -16.79 35.76 -1.26
N ALA A 128 -16.46 35.06 -0.17
CA ALA A 128 -15.87 35.64 1.04
C ALA A 128 -14.52 36.30 0.76
N ILE A 129 -13.69 35.72 -0.12
CA ILE A 129 -12.45 36.32 -0.60
C ILE A 129 -12.75 37.57 -1.44
N ASN A 130 -13.72 37.51 -2.35
CA ASN A 130 -14.12 38.68 -3.16
C ASN A 130 -14.74 39.82 -2.32
N ASP A 131 -15.51 39.50 -1.28
CA ASP A 131 -16.18 40.47 -0.40
C ASP A 131 -15.19 41.03 0.64
N ALA A 132 -14.25 40.22 1.14
CA ALA A 132 -13.13 40.69 1.97
C ALA A 132 -12.09 41.54 1.19
N VAL A 133 -11.95 41.32 -0.12
CA VAL A 133 -11.20 42.19 -1.06
C VAL A 133 -11.91 43.54 -1.24
N LYS A 134 -13.25 43.57 -1.22
CA LYS A 134 -14.04 44.81 -1.30
C LYS A 134 -14.07 45.59 0.03
N GLU A 135 -14.06 44.88 1.16
CA GLU A 135 -14.16 45.47 2.51
C GLU A 135 -12.80 45.72 3.19
N GLY A 136 -11.68 45.32 2.56
CA GLY A 136 -10.33 45.57 3.06
C GLY A 136 -9.91 44.75 4.27
N LYS A 137 -10.50 43.56 4.50
CA LYS A 137 -10.26 42.69 5.67
C LYS A 137 -9.65 41.32 5.35
N LEU A 138 -8.88 41.25 4.26
CA LEU A 138 -8.30 40.02 3.74
C LEU A 138 -7.31 39.26 4.68
N PRO A 139 -6.55 39.90 5.59
CA PRO A 139 -5.56 39.19 6.41
C PRO A 139 -6.14 38.15 7.39
N ASP A 140 -7.19 38.50 8.14
CA ASP A 140 -7.70 37.63 9.23
C ASP A 140 -8.53 36.44 8.71
N THR A 141 -9.17 36.61 7.55
CA THR A 141 -9.97 35.55 6.91
C THR A 141 -9.08 34.51 6.23
N MET A 142 -7.90 34.90 5.73
CA MET A 142 -6.94 33.97 5.13
C MET A 142 -6.29 33.03 6.16
N LEU A 143 -6.20 33.45 7.42
CA LEU A 143 -5.74 32.61 8.53
C LEU A 143 -6.79 31.54 8.90
N GLN A 144 -8.07 31.92 8.97
CA GLN A 144 -9.17 30.98 9.25
C GLN A 144 -9.41 30.00 8.08
N VAL A 145 -9.26 30.46 6.83
CA VAL A 145 -9.36 29.60 5.64
C VAL A 145 -8.22 28.59 5.61
N ALA A 146 -6.99 28.96 6.00
CA ALA A 146 -5.88 28.02 6.11
C ALA A 146 -6.13 26.95 7.19
N GLU A 147 -6.55 27.34 8.40
CA GLU A 147 -6.81 26.40 9.52
C GLU A 147 -8.02 25.47 9.31
N TYR A 148 -9.01 25.88 8.50
CA TYR A 148 -10.18 25.06 8.18
C TYR A 148 -9.92 24.13 6.98
N THR A 149 -9.18 24.61 5.96
CA THR A 149 -8.79 23.81 4.79
C THR A 149 -7.86 22.66 5.17
N SER A 150 -6.96 22.86 6.13
CA SER A 150 -6.12 21.78 6.67
C SER A 150 -6.91 20.69 7.41
N ARG A 151 -8.03 21.04 8.09
CA ARG A 151 -8.89 20.08 8.80
C ARG A 151 -9.77 19.26 7.86
N GLU A 152 -10.35 19.89 6.84
CA GLU A 152 -11.24 19.20 5.90
C GLU A 152 -10.46 18.42 4.82
N MET A 153 -9.20 18.79 4.54
CA MET A 153 -8.27 17.99 3.72
C MET A 153 -7.94 16.65 4.40
N VAL A 154 -7.76 16.63 5.73
CA VAL A 154 -7.58 15.40 6.51
C VAL A 154 -8.83 14.52 6.48
N ARG A 155 -10.04 15.11 6.55
CA ARG A 155 -11.31 14.38 6.38
C ARG A 155 -11.53 13.85 4.96
N SER A 156 -11.12 14.59 3.93
CA SER A 156 -11.19 14.14 2.54
C SER A 156 -10.28 12.94 2.29
N ILE A 157 -9.08 12.93 2.87
CA ILE A 157 -8.13 11.81 2.84
C ILE A 157 -8.72 10.60 3.58
N GLN A 158 -9.43 10.81 4.69
CA GLN A 158 -10.11 9.74 5.43
C GLN A 158 -11.26 9.09 4.66
N ASN A 159 -12.01 9.87 3.87
CA ASN A 159 -13.18 9.39 3.13
C ASN A 159 -12.81 8.72 1.79
N SER A 160 -11.74 9.14 1.12
CA SER A 160 -11.21 8.44 -0.07
C SER A 160 -10.74 7.00 0.24
N PHE A 161 -10.47 6.71 1.51
CA PHE A 161 -10.20 5.35 1.99
C PHE A 161 -11.47 4.52 2.23
N GLU A 162 -12.63 5.13 2.50
CA GLU A 162 -13.90 4.39 2.65
C GLU A 162 -14.52 4.00 1.30
N ASP A 163 -14.41 4.86 0.28
CA ASP A 163 -14.93 4.57 -1.08
C ASP A 163 -14.20 3.38 -1.76
N ILE A 164 -12.96 3.09 -1.35
CA ILE A 164 -12.18 1.94 -1.84
C ILE A 164 -12.51 0.66 -1.05
N ILE A 165 -12.99 0.78 0.20
CA ILE A 165 -13.11 -0.35 1.14
C ILE A 165 -14.56 -0.86 1.29
N LEU A 166 -15.61 -0.13 0.85
CA LEU A 166 -17.00 -0.50 1.16
C LEU A 166 -17.99 -0.77 0.01
N ASP A 167 -17.62 -0.74 -1.28
CA ASP A 167 -18.55 -1.24 -2.33
C ASP A 167 -17.83 -1.63 -3.65
N PRO A 168 -17.53 -2.91 -3.89
CA PRO A 168 -16.99 -3.39 -5.18
C PRO A 168 -18.05 -3.47 -6.30
N HIS A 169 -19.31 -3.08 -6.06
CA HIS A 169 -20.44 -3.40 -6.95
C HIS A 169 -21.32 -2.21 -7.35
N ARG A 170 -20.80 -0.98 -7.33
CA ARG A 170 -21.48 0.14 -8.02
C ARG A 170 -20.94 0.32 -9.44
N PRO A 171 -21.59 -0.24 -10.49
CA PRO A 171 -21.42 0.32 -11.82
C PRO A 171 -21.80 1.81 -11.75
N SER A 172 -21.06 2.66 -12.46
CA SER A 172 -21.39 4.07 -12.65
C SER A 172 -22.85 4.17 -13.10
N SER A 173 -23.73 4.58 -12.18
CA SER A 173 -25.16 4.32 -12.26
C SER A 173 -25.86 5.32 -13.17
N LEU A 174 -25.73 5.11 -14.48
CA LEU A 174 -26.57 5.73 -15.51
C LEU A 174 -27.87 4.94 -15.72
N ILE A 175 -27.94 3.71 -15.23
CA ILE A 175 -29.09 2.82 -15.36
C ILE A 175 -29.59 2.47 -13.95
N ASP A 176 -30.85 2.79 -13.67
CA ASP A 176 -31.52 2.29 -12.48
C ASP A 176 -31.56 0.75 -12.56
N ILE A 177 -30.83 0.07 -11.67
CA ILE A 177 -30.66 -1.38 -11.68
C ILE A 177 -31.97 -2.15 -11.47
N ASN A 178 -32.98 -1.50 -10.89
CA ASN A 178 -34.29 -2.10 -10.67
C ASN A 178 -35.20 -1.97 -11.90
N THR A 179 -34.91 -1.03 -12.81
CA THR A 179 -35.80 -0.69 -13.93
C THR A 179 -35.16 -0.71 -15.32
N GLY A 180 -33.83 -0.78 -15.42
CA GLY A 180 -33.09 -0.83 -16.70
C GLY A 180 -33.15 0.47 -17.52
N LYS A 181 -33.51 1.61 -16.93
CA LYS A 181 -33.71 2.90 -17.65
C LYS A 181 -32.74 4.00 -17.21
N LEU A 182 -32.45 4.93 -18.13
CA LEU A 182 -31.66 6.15 -17.91
C LEU A 182 -32.35 7.10 -16.90
N ALA A 183 -31.59 7.67 -15.96
CA ALA A 183 -32.09 8.60 -14.95
C ALA A 183 -32.76 9.87 -15.53
N GLN A 184 -33.85 10.33 -14.92
CA GLN A 184 -34.71 11.39 -15.46
C GLN A 184 -34.11 12.80 -15.41
N ARG A 185 -34.43 13.59 -16.46
CA ARG A 185 -33.99 14.97 -16.75
C ARG A 185 -34.63 16.01 -15.81
N VAL A 186 -33.86 17.00 -15.34
CA VAL A 186 -34.37 18.17 -14.56
C VAL A 186 -34.22 19.47 -15.36
N SER A 187 -35.17 20.42 -15.26
CA SER A 187 -35.22 21.68 -16.03
C SER A 187 -34.91 22.95 -15.21
N CYS A 188 -34.13 23.87 -15.82
CA CYS A 188 -33.98 25.34 -15.58
C CYS A 188 -33.30 25.80 -14.26
N GLY A 189 -32.47 26.85 -14.16
CA GLY A 189 -31.91 27.86 -15.08
C GLY A 189 -30.84 28.74 -14.36
N ASN A 190 -29.94 29.41 -15.10
CA ASN A 190 -28.82 30.22 -14.56
C ASN A 190 -28.88 31.67 -15.11
N PRO A 191 -28.96 32.71 -14.26
CA PRO A 191 -28.87 34.09 -14.71
C PRO A 191 -27.61 34.78 -14.16
N THR A 192 -26.47 34.76 -14.87
CA THR A 192 -25.52 35.90 -14.91
C THR A 192 -24.43 35.70 -15.97
N VAL A 193 -24.67 36.23 -17.17
CA VAL A 193 -23.63 36.61 -18.14
C VAL A 193 -23.90 38.07 -18.50
N SER A 194 -23.09 38.99 -17.99
CA SER A 194 -22.83 40.30 -18.61
C SER A 194 -21.81 41.08 -17.77
N ALA A 195 -20.53 41.11 -18.18
CA ALA A 195 -19.63 42.26 -18.02
C ALA A 195 -18.22 41.99 -18.57
N LEU A 196 -17.86 42.77 -19.60
CA LEU A 196 -16.50 43.21 -20.02
C LEU A 196 -15.72 42.37 -21.06
N GLY A 197 -15.16 43.09 -22.04
CA GLY A 197 -14.59 42.60 -23.30
C GLY A 197 -13.22 43.19 -23.70
N LYS A 198 -12.91 43.08 -25.01
CA LYS A 198 -11.64 43.12 -25.79
C LYS A 198 -10.58 44.23 -25.56
N GLY A 199 -9.28 43.85 -25.67
CA GLY A 199 -8.18 44.59 -26.37
C GLY A 199 -7.03 45.24 -25.55
N THR A 200 -5.81 44.65 -25.46
CA THR A 200 -4.55 45.31 -25.00
C THR A 200 -3.25 44.58 -25.49
N GLN A 201 -2.15 45.29 -25.85
CA GLN A 201 -0.86 44.79 -26.46
C GLN A 201 0.45 45.11 -25.64
N VAL A 202 1.61 44.46 -25.94
CA VAL A 202 2.91 44.43 -25.16
C VAL A 202 4.21 44.55 -26.03
N ILE A 203 5.33 45.16 -25.56
CA ILE A 203 6.62 45.45 -26.30
C ILE A 203 7.93 44.95 -25.55
N LEU A 204 9.03 44.59 -26.26
CA LEU A 204 10.31 44.00 -25.75
C LEU A 204 11.64 44.70 -26.20
N LYS A 205 12.69 44.84 -25.35
CA LYS A 205 14.08 45.32 -25.70
C LYS A 205 15.24 44.69 -24.87
N ALA A 206 16.49 44.60 -25.41
CA ALA A 206 17.69 43.98 -24.78
C ALA A 206 18.99 44.84 -24.81
N HIS A 207 19.96 44.64 -23.88
CA HIS A 207 21.27 45.35 -23.78
C HIS A 207 22.44 44.51 -23.16
N LYS A 208 23.71 44.92 -23.39
CA LYS A 208 24.98 44.23 -22.97
C LYS A 208 25.99 45.20 -22.31
N ASP A 209 26.73 44.77 -21.27
CA ASP A 209 27.82 45.56 -20.65
C ASP A 209 29.13 44.76 -20.40
N ILE A 210 30.28 45.45 -20.31
CA ILE A 210 31.62 45.00 -20.73
C ILE A 210 32.50 44.39 -19.62
N ASN A 211 32.16 44.43 -18.33
CA ASN A 211 33.12 44.01 -17.28
C ASN A 211 32.89 42.67 -16.57
N ASP A 212 31.83 41.89 -16.87
CA ASP A 212 31.72 40.50 -16.35
C ASP A 212 30.83 39.55 -17.19
N GLY A 213 30.48 39.93 -18.43
CA GLY A 213 29.76 39.03 -19.35
C GLY A 213 28.29 38.76 -18.98
N LEU A 214 27.57 39.77 -18.50
CA LEU A 214 26.14 39.71 -18.16
C LEU A 214 25.24 40.32 -19.26
N TYR A 215 24.16 39.64 -19.65
CA TYR A 215 23.13 40.11 -20.62
C TYR A 215 21.79 40.40 -19.93
N PHE A 216 21.06 41.47 -20.31
CA PHE A 216 19.73 41.82 -19.75
C PHE A 216 18.63 42.01 -20.82
N VAL A 217 17.38 41.62 -20.49
CA VAL A 217 16.15 41.87 -21.30
C VAL A 217 15.05 42.51 -20.44
N LEU A 218 14.40 43.56 -20.96
CA LEU A 218 13.34 44.34 -20.30
C LEU A 218 12.00 44.22 -21.07
N ILE A 219 10.88 44.01 -20.34
CA ILE A 219 9.52 43.91 -20.89
C ILE A 219 8.61 44.94 -20.23
N GLU A 220 7.89 45.75 -21.02
CA GLU A 220 6.94 46.78 -20.53
C GLU A 220 5.52 46.60 -21.12
N ILE A 221 4.51 46.75 -20.25
CA ILE A 221 3.08 46.80 -20.60
C ILE A 221 2.45 48.05 -19.97
N PRO A 222 2.18 49.12 -20.73
CA PRO A 222 1.84 50.43 -20.14
C PRO A 222 0.51 50.50 -19.37
N ALA A 223 -0.46 49.62 -19.63
CA ALA A 223 -1.80 49.71 -19.00
C ALA A 223 -1.90 49.12 -17.58
N ALA A 224 -0.91 48.35 -17.12
CA ALA A 224 -0.94 47.65 -15.83
C ALA A 224 0.25 47.98 -14.89
N GLY A 225 1.11 48.93 -15.25
CA GLY A 225 2.18 49.43 -14.37
C GLY A 225 3.24 48.42 -13.91
N VAL A 226 3.26 47.18 -14.41
CA VAL A 226 4.25 46.14 -14.06
C VAL A 226 5.48 46.23 -14.97
N LYS A 227 6.68 46.20 -14.37
CA LYS A 227 7.98 46.06 -15.07
C LYS A 227 8.73 44.82 -14.56
N THR A 228 9.35 44.05 -15.47
CA THR A 228 10.16 42.86 -15.13
C THR A 228 11.56 42.95 -15.77
N VAL A 229 12.59 42.51 -15.04
CA VAL A 229 14.01 42.53 -15.45
C VAL A 229 14.62 41.12 -15.32
N ILE A 230 15.30 40.63 -16.35
CA ILE A 230 16.03 39.34 -16.34
C ILE A 230 17.53 39.59 -16.57
N SER A 231 18.41 38.91 -15.81
CA SER A 231 19.88 38.98 -15.99
C SER A 231 20.52 37.60 -16.13
N ILE A 232 21.51 37.44 -17.02
CA ILE A 232 22.21 36.17 -17.29
C ILE A 232 23.72 36.35 -17.12
N GLY A 233 24.37 35.60 -16.22
CA GLY A 233 25.84 35.59 -16.01
C GLY A 233 26.51 34.23 -16.27
N LYS A 234 27.86 34.19 -16.30
CA LYS A 234 28.66 33.04 -16.80
C LYS A 234 28.58 31.74 -15.99
N THR A 235 28.17 31.76 -14.73
CA THR A 235 28.10 30.55 -13.87
C THR A 235 26.76 30.35 -13.16
N ALA A 236 25.80 31.27 -13.33
CA ALA A 236 24.43 31.12 -12.84
C ALA A 236 23.45 32.00 -13.62
N ILE A 237 22.24 31.48 -13.83
CA ILE A 237 21.08 32.27 -14.26
C ILE A 237 20.36 32.73 -12.99
N ASN A 238 20.37 34.04 -12.73
CA ASN A 238 19.57 34.62 -11.64
C ASN A 238 18.24 35.12 -12.20
N ILE A 239 17.18 34.41 -11.81
CA ILE A 239 15.80 34.71 -12.16
C ILE A 239 15.14 35.37 -10.94
N VAL A 240 15.01 36.70 -10.95
CA VAL A 240 14.14 37.41 -9.99
C VAL A 240 12.77 37.53 -10.65
N ILE A 241 11.82 36.68 -10.25
CA ILE A 241 10.42 36.81 -10.67
C ILE A 241 9.55 37.11 -9.45
N ASN A 242 8.83 38.22 -9.50
CA ASN A 242 7.60 38.43 -8.73
C ASN A 242 6.48 37.76 -9.53
N THR A 243 6.08 36.55 -9.12
CA THR A 243 5.37 35.60 -9.99
C THR A 243 3.96 35.24 -9.56
N ALA A 244 3.16 34.88 -10.57
CA ALA A 244 1.84 34.26 -10.48
C ALA A 244 1.84 32.80 -10.99
N LYS A 245 0.86 32.02 -10.47
CA LYS A 245 0.08 30.89 -11.03
C LYS A 245 0.73 29.64 -11.69
N SER A 246 1.94 29.63 -12.22
CA SER A 246 2.55 28.38 -12.75
C SER A 246 3.30 27.55 -11.70
N VAL A 247 3.52 28.13 -10.52
CA VAL A 247 4.10 27.44 -9.36
C VAL A 247 3.05 26.62 -8.61
N PHE A 248 1.75 26.92 -8.74
CA PHE A 248 0.70 26.17 -8.03
C PHE A 248 0.51 24.76 -8.59
N LYS A 249 0.67 24.56 -9.91
CA LYS A 249 0.63 23.22 -10.51
C LYS A 249 1.88 22.40 -10.19
N PHE A 250 3.07 23.02 -10.18
CA PHE A 250 4.30 22.35 -9.75
C PHE A 250 4.31 22.06 -8.23
N ALA A 251 3.78 22.96 -7.40
CA ALA A 251 3.69 22.77 -5.95
C ALA A 251 2.58 21.81 -5.53
N CYS A 252 1.47 21.73 -6.28
CA CYS A 252 0.44 20.70 -6.10
C CYS A 252 0.88 19.35 -6.66
N ASP A 253 1.50 19.28 -7.85
CA ASP A 253 1.99 18.02 -8.41
C ASP A 253 3.20 17.47 -7.61
N ILE A 254 4.05 18.33 -7.03
CA ILE A 254 5.09 17.92 -6.08
C ILE A 254 4.49 17.64 -4.70
N GLY A 255 3.53 18.43 -4.24
CA GLY A 255 2.84 18.18 -2.98
C GLY A 255 2.12 16.83 -2.98
N ASP A 256 1.45 16.52 -4.09
CA ASP A 256 0.77 15.26 -4.36
C ASP A 256 1.78 14.15 -4.64
N ALA A 257 2.83 14.34 -5.45
CA ALA A 257 3.85 13.30 -5.66
C ALA A 257 4.68 13.01 -4.39
N VAL A 258 4.95 14.02 -3.56
CA VAL A 258 5.59 13.86 -2.24
C VAL A 258 4.62 13.20 -1.27
N PHE A 259 3.34 13.56 -1.27
CA PHE A 259 2.32 12.94 -0.44
C PHE A 259 1.99 11.50 -0.88
N TYR A 260 1.93 11.22 -2.18
CA TYR A 260 1.80 9.89 -2.77
C TYR A 260 3.07 9.08 -2.53
N ALA A 261 4.29 9.61 -2.71
CA ALA A 261 5.51 8.87 -2.38
C ALA A 261 5.67 8.63 -0.87
N ILE A 262 5.15 9.51 0.00
CA ILE A 262 5.12 9.32 1.45
C ILE A 262 4.04 8.28 1.83
N ASN A 263 2.83 8.33 1.28
CA ASN A 263 1.76 7.38 1.62
C ASN A 263 1.89 6.03 0.91
N ASP A 264 2.37 6.01 -0.33
CA ASP A 264 2.77 4.81 -1.06
C ASP A 264 4.05 4.22 -0.49
N ALA A 265 4.94 5.02 0.14
CA ALA A 265 5.94 4.45 1.04
C ALA A 265 5.27 3.69 2.20
N GLY A 266 4.11 4.10 2.73
CA GLY A 266 3.38 3.31 3.73
C GLY A 266 2.94 1.92 3.22
N ALA A 267 2.43 1.84 1.98
CA ALA A 267 2.04 0.57 1.34
C ALA A 267 3.24 -0.26 0.87
N TYR A 268 4.24 0.39 0.28
CA TYR A 268 5.54 -0.17 -0.12
C TYR A 268 6.35 -0.70 1.07
N LEU A 269 6.27 -0.03 2.23
CA LEU A 269 6.89 -0.47 3.48
C LEU A 269 6.04 -1.53 4.19
N GLY A 270 4.72 -1.45 4.12
CA GLY A 270 3.84 -2.55 4.50
C GLY A 270 4.25 -3.82 3.76
N ASN A 271 4.43 -3.73 2.44
CA ASN A 271 4.86 -4.84 1.60
C ASN A 271 6.31 -5.29 1.90
N LYS A 272 7.30 -4.39 1.95
CA LYS A 272 8.70 -4.76 2.26
C LYS A 272 8.92 -5.25 3.68
N ALA A 273 8.25 -4.65 4.67
CA ALA A 273 8.29 -5.14 6.04
C ALA A 273 7.59 -6.50 6.14
N THR A 274 6.47 -6.70 5.45
CA THR A 274 5.81 -8.01 5.39
C THR A 274 6.67 -9.03 4.67
N GLU A 275 7.36 -8.68 3.59
CA GLU A 275 8.34 -9.55 2.90
C GLU A 275 9.51 -9.92 3.81
N LEU A 276 10.08 -8.96 4.53
CA LEU A 276 11.16 -9.20 5.50
C LEU A 276 10.69 -10.07 6.66
N VAL A 277 9.52 -9.77 7.22
CA VAL A 277 8.92 -10.54 8.32
C VAL A 277 8.56 -11.95 7.86
N ASN A 278 7.97 -12.11 6.68
CA ASN A 278 7.69 -13.41 6.07
C ASN A 278 8.97 -14.17 5.77
N SER A 279 10.03 -13.51 5.29
CA SER A 279 11.34 -14.13 5.09
C SER A 279 11.91 -14.68 6.41
N LEU A 280 11.80 -13.92 7.51
CA LEU A 280 12.26 -14.36 8.83
C LEU A 280 11.39 -15.49 9.40
N LEU A 281 10.07 -15.43 9.20
CA LEU A 281 9.15 -16.52 9.53
C LEU A 281 9.46 -17.80 8.74
N HIS A 282 9.75 -17.69 7.45
CA HIS A 282 10.14 -18.83 6.62
C HIS A 282 11.49 -19.42 7.01
N GLN A 283 12.41 -18.63 7.55
CA GLN A 283 13.67 -19.18 8.08
C GLN A 283 13.48 -19.86 9.43
N ALA A 284 12.59 -19.32 10.28
CA ALA A 284 12.24 -19.94 11.54
C ALA A 284 11.32 -21.16 11.37
N SER A 285 10.59 -21.28 10.25
CA SER A 285 9.63 -22.35 9.96
C SER A 285 10.10 -23.27 8.84
N THR A 286 10.15 -24.58 9.07
CA THR A 286 10.53 -25.56 8.04
C THR A 286 9.38 -25.99 7.12
N ILE A 287 8.18 -25.42 7.28
CA ILE A 287 6.98 -25.84 6.54
C ILE A 287 6.42 -24.62 5.79
N PRO A 288 6.43 -24.63 4.44
CA PRO A 288 5.73 -23.61 3.65
C PRO A 288 4.24 -23.58 3.99
N VAL A 289 3.65 -22.39 3.97
CA VAL A 289 2.20 -22.23 4.05
C VAL A 289 1.59 -22.92 2.83
N ARG A 290 0.68 -23.87 3.06
CA ARG A 290 0.05 -24.66 2.00
C ARG A 290 -1.42 -24.28 1.94
N ILE A 291 -1.90 -23.91 0.77
CA ILE A 291 -3.34 -23.85 0.48
C ILE A 291 -3.49 -24.28 -0.96
N ASP A 292 -3.97 -25.51 -1.13
CA ASP A 292 -3.61 -26.27 -2.31
C ASP A 292 -4.83 -26.76 -3.07
N PRO A 293 -5.30 -26.07 -4.13
CA PRO A 293 -6.35 -26.64 -4.96
C PRO A 293 -5.81 -27.83 -5.78
N ILE A 294 -6.64 -28.87 -5.92
CA ILE A 294 -6.49 -29.85 -7.00
C ILE A 294 -7.12 -29.24 -8.26
N VAL A 295 -6.31 -29.09 -9.30
CA VAL A 295 -6.69 -28.49 -10.58
C VAL A 295 -6.67 -29.57 -11.67
N LEU A 296 -7.73 -29.65 -12.45
CA LEU A 296 -7.89 -30.63 -13.53
C LEU A 296 -7.62 -29.98 -14.89
N ASP A 297 -6.81 -30.64 -15.73
CA ASP A 297 -6.66 -30.27 -17.13
C ASP A 297 -7.87 -30.76 -17.95
N LEU A 298 -8.92 -29.95 -17.98
CA LEU A 298 -10.14 -30.25 -18.73
C LEU A 298 -9.92 -30.20 -20.25
N SER A 299 -9.05 -29.31 -20.71
CA SER A 299 -8.81 -29.03 -22.13
C SER A 299 -7.87 -30.05 -22.81
N GLY A 300 -6.96 -30.65 -22.04
CA GLY A 300 -5.87 -31.47 -22.56
C GLY A 300 -4.71 -30.66 -23.16
N LEU A 301 -4.69 -29.35 -22.96
CA LEU A 301 -3.63 -28.44 -23.41
C LEU A 301 -2.64 -28.08 -22.30
N GLY A 302 -2.76 -28.70 -21.13
CA GLY A 302 -2.04 -28.34 -19.93
C GLY A 302 -2.76 -27.27 -19.10
N ILE A 303 -2.35 -27.17 -17.83
CA ILE A 303 -2.83 -26.17 -16.88
C ILE A 303 -1.87 -24.99 -16.89
N THR A 304 -2.41 -23.78 -17.05
CA THR A 304 -1.66 -22.53 -16.86
C THR A 304 -2.22 -21.73 -15.68
N THR A 305 -1.39 -20.83 -15.16
CA THR A 305 -1.68 -20.04 -13.97
C THR A 305 -1.45 -18.56 -14.24
N LYS A 306 -1.86 -17.72 -13.30
CA LYS A 306 -1.58 -16.29 -13.19
C LYS A 306 -0.66 -16.04 -11.99
N SER A 307 0.12 -14.97 -12.07
CA SER A 307 0.92 -14.48 -10.94
C SER A 307 0.03 -13.91 -9.84
N VAL A 308 0.58 -13.64 -8.65
CA VAL A 308 -0.14 -12.93 -7.59
C VAL A 308 -0.64 -11.56 -8.07
N ALA A 309 0.17 -10.82 -8.84
CA ALA A 309 -0.21 -9.50 -9.34
C ALA A 309 -1.46 -9.56 -10.26
N ASP A 310 -1.51 -10.56 -11.13
CA ASP A 310 -2.61 -10.77 -12.09
C ASP A 310 -3.72 -11.69 -11.55
N GLY A 311 -3.57 -12.15 -10.31
CA GLY A 311 -4.44 -13.13 -9.66
C GLY A 311 -5.75 -12.53 -9.15
N VAL A 312 -6.40 -13.22 -8.21
CA VAL A 312 -7.71 -12.83 -7.65
C VAL A 312 -7.62 -12.65 -6.14
N TYR A 313 -8.64 -12.08 -5.52
CA TYR A 313 -8.77 -12.07 -4.07
C TYR A 313 -9.63 -13.27 -3.67
N TYR A 314 -9.09 -14.19 -2.87
CA TYR A 314 -9.81 -15.36 -2.41
C TYR A 314 -9.42 -15.70 -0.97
N ASP A 315 -10.38 -16.12 -0.16
CA ASP A 315 -10.14 -16.55 1.22
C ASP A 315 -9.72 -18.02 1.22
N MET A 316 -8.42 -18.21 1.07
CA MET A 316 -7.81 -19.51 0.85
C MET A 316 -7.77 -20.37 2.13
N ASP A 317 -7.69 -19.77 3.32
CA ASP A 317 -7.62 -20.52 4.58
C ASP A 317 -8.90 -20.41 5.45
N ASN A 318 -9.96 -19.83 4.90
CA ASN A 318 -11.28 -19.67 5.53
C ASN A 318 -11.21 -18.90 6.84
N ASN A 319 -10.52 -17.76 6.83
CA ASN A 319 -10.28 -16.92 7.99
C ASN A 319 -11.09 -15.59 7.98
N GLY A 320 -11.85 -15.33 6.90
CA GLY A 320 -12.60 -14.09 6.69
C GLY A 320 -11.79 -12.95 6.04
N PHE A 321 -10.64 -13.27 5.47
CA PHE A 321 -9.72 -12.35 4.82
C PHE A 321 -9.31 -12.92 3.46
N LEU A 322 -9.64 -12.21 2.40
CA LEU A 322 -9.31 -12.60 1.05
C LEU A 322 -7.91 -12.09 0.73
N GLU A 323 -6.96 -12.98 0.51
CA GLU A 323 -5.62 -12.60 0.10
C GLU A 323 -5.52 -12.53 -1.41
N LYS A 324 -4.71 -11.58 -1.92
CA LYS A 324 -4.36 -11.55 -3.33
C LYS A 324 -3.55 -12.81 -3.65
N THR A 325 -4.10 -13.66 -4.51
CA THR A 325 -3.63 -15.03 -4.74
C THR A 325 -3.44 -15.26 -6.24
N GLY A 326 -2.30 -15.84 -6.62
CA GLY A 326 -2.08 -16.36 -7.97
C GLY A 326 -3.18 -17.36 -8.31
N TRP A 327 -3.58 -17.43 -9.57
CA TRP A 327 -4.83 -18.11 -9.91
C TRP A 327 -4.70 -19.07 -11.07
N VAL A 328 -5.63 -20.01 -11.19
CA VAL A 328 -5.70 -20.91 -12.35
C VAL A 328 -6.32 -20.19 -13.54
N ASP A 329 -5.98 -20.63 -14.76
CA ASP A 329 -6.61 -20.10 -15.96
C ASP A 329 -8.09 -20.51 -16.11
N ALA A 330 -8.81 -19.78 -16.97
CA ALA A 330 -10.23 -20.00 -17.26
C ALA A 330 -10.56 -21.27 -18.08
N LYS A 331 -9.54 -22.07 -18.44
CA LYS A 331 -9.68 -23.32 -19.21
C LYS A 331 -9.51 -24.57 -18.33
N SER A 332 -8.94 -24.38 -17.15
CA SER A 332 -8.71 -25.38 -16.13
C SER A 332 -9.83 -25.33 -15.11
N GLY A 333 -10.04 -26.44 -14.40
CA GLY A 333 -11.10 -26.53 -13.39
C GLY A 333 -10.53 -26.87 -12.02
N ILE A 334 -10.93 -26.16 -10.98
CA ILE A 334 -10.61 -26.49 -9.60
C ILE A 334 -11.59 -27.57 -9.11
N LEU A 335 -11.09 -28.65 -8.53
CA LEU A 335 -11.91 -29.65 -7.86
C LEU A 335 -12.42 -29.07 -6.54
N VAL A 336 -13.73 -29.10 -6.33
CA VAL A 336 -14.37 -28.48 -5.16
C VAL A 336 -15.49 -29.35 -4.61
N LEU A 337 -15.81 -29.14 -3.35
CA LEU A 337 -16.97 -29.71 -2.68
C LEU A 337 -17.68 -28.59 -1.93
N ASP A 338 -18.87 -28.23 -2.41
CA ASP A 338 -19.81 -27.34 -1.72
C ASP A 338 -20.25 -28.04 -0.42
N LYS A 339 -19.64 -27.65 0.70
CA LYS A 339 -19.82 -28.32 2.00
C LYS A 339 -21.04 -27.79 2.75
N ASN A 340 -21.43 -26.54 2.49
CA ASN A 340 -22.54 -25.88 3.18
C ASN A 340 -23.86 -25.97 2.40
N GLY A 341 -23.82 -26.38 1.12
CA GLY A 341 -24.95 -26.59 0.24
C GLY A 341 -25.57 -25.30 -0.31
N ASP A 342 -24.83 -24.19 -0.33
CA ASP A 342 -25.34 -22.89 -0.78
C ASP A 342 -25.18 -22.64 -2.29
N GLY A 343 -24.52 -23.57 -2.99
CA GLY A 343 -24.32 -23.51 -4.44
C GLY A 343 -23.20 -22.57 -4.88
N LYS A 344 -22.32 -22.15 -3.96
CA LYS A 344 -21.14 -21.33 -4.21
C LYS A 344 -19.91 -22.00 -3.62
N ILE A 345 -18.73 -21.47 -3.96
CA ILE A 345 -17.45 -21.87 -3.40
C ILE A 345 -16.76 -20.58 -2.95
N GLU A 346 -16.91 -20.24 -1.68
CA GLU A 346 -16.57 -18.91 -1.17
C GLU A 346 -15.23 -18.90 -0.43
N THR A 347 -14.78 -20.05 0.06
CA THR A 347 -13.54 -20.15 0.85
C THR A 347 -12.80 -21.47 0.60
N GLY A 348 -11.53 -21.52 1.01
CA GLY A 348 -10.72 -22.73 0.95
C GLY A 348 -11.22 -23.92 1.75
N ASN A 349 -12.22 -23.73 2.63
CA ASN A 349 -12.90 -24.86 3.28
C ASN A 349 -13.59 -25.79 2.26
N GLU A 350 -13.91 -25.28 1.07
CA GLU A 350 -14.61 -26.01 0.01
C GLU A 350 -13.65 -26.53 -1.08
N LEU A 351 -12.37 -26.23 -0.92
CA LEU A 351 -11.27 -26.73 -1.74
C LEU A 351 -10.67 -27.99 -1.10
N PHE A 352 -10.08 -28.86 -1.94
CA PHE A 352 -9.34 -30.03 -1.48
C PHE A 352 -7.90 -29.66 -1.15
N GLY A 353 -7.64 -29.28 0.10
CA GLY A 353 -6.30 -28.94 0.58
C GLY A 353 -6.11 -29.18 2.07
N ASP A 354 -5.13 -28.49 2.65
CA ASP A 354 -4.74 -28.66 4.05
C ASP A 354 -5.80 -28.19 5.07
N ARG A 355 -6.80 -27.41 4.65
CA ARG A 355 -7.95 -27.02 5.49
C ARG A 355 -8.95 -28.15 5.71
N THR A 356 -8.78 -29.30 5.06
CA THR A 356 -9.64 -30.46 5.29
C THR A 356 -9.30 -31.11 6.62
N ILE A 357 -10.25 -31.12 7.55
CA ILE A 357 -10.12 -31.82 8.84
C ILE A 357 -10.39 -33.32 8.62
N LEU A 358 -9.40 -34.15 8.96
CA LEU A 358 -9.45 -35.60 8.93
C LEU A 358 -10.20 -36.15 10.15
N ALA A 359 -10.51 -37.45 10.13
CA ALA A 359 -11.24 -38.12 11.22
C ALA A 359 -10.52 -38.07 12.58
N ASP A 360 -9.20 -37.91 12.60
CA ASP A 360 -8.40 -37.75 13.83
C ASP A 360 -8.36 -36.30 14.36
N GLY A 361 -9.08 -35.38 13.71
CA GLY A 361 -9.13 -33.97 14.05
C GLY A 361 -7.95 -33.14 13.54
N LYS A 362 -6.99 -33.74 12.82
CA LYS A 362 -5.89 -33.00 12.20
C LYS A 362 -6.26 -32.52 10.80
N THR A 363 -5.57 -31.48 10.36
CA THR A 363 -5.58 -31.02 8.98
C THR A 363 -4.90 -32.02 8.06
N ALA A 364 -5.46 -32.23 6.87
CA ALA A 364 -4.85 -33.03 5.82
C ALA A 364 -3.47 -32.47 5.45
N SER A 365 -2.53 -33.37 5.18
CA SER A 365 -1.18 -33.03 4.74
C SER A 365 -1.10 -32.68 3.25
N SER A 366 -2.13 -33.00 2.46
CA SER A 366 -2.24 -32.66 1.04
C SER A 366 -3.70 -32.65 0.56
N GLY A 367 -3.97 -31.99 -0.56
CA GLY A 367 -5.25 -32.08 -1.25
C GLY A 367 -5.60 -33.51 -1.67
N PHE A 368 -4.60 -34.34 -2.02
CA PHE A 368 -4.81 -35.75 -2.34
C PHE A 368 -5.22 -36.59 -1.11
N GLU A 369 -4.67 -36.29 0.07
CA GLU A 369 -5.11 -36.91 1.32
C GLU A 369 -6.53 -36.46 1.69
N ALA A 370 -6.84 -35.17 1.51
CA ALA A 370 -8.20 -34.66 1.65
C ALA A 370 -9.17 -35.39 0.72
N LEU A 371 -8.80 -35.58 -0.55
CA LEU A 371 -9.61 -36.31 -1.54
C LEU A 371 -9.77 -37.80 -1.18
N ALA A 372 -8.73 -38.42 -0.61
CA ALA A 372 -8.76 -39.83 -0.19
C ALA A 372 -9.80 -40.10 0.92
N THR A 373 -10.21 -39.09 1.67
CA THR A 373 -11.30 -39.22 2.67
C THR A 373 -12.66 -39.56 2.03
N LEU A 374 -12.81 -39.33 0.72
CA LEU A 374 -14.05 -39.62 -0.02
C LEU A 374 -14.10 -41.05 -0.57
N ASP A 375 -13.00 -41.80 -0.52
CA ASP A 375 -12.90 -43.19 -1.00
C ASP A 375 -13.53 -44.14 0.03
N SER A 376 -14.81 -44.43 -0.18
CA SER A 376 -15.66 -45.15 0.77
C SER A 376 -15.53 -46.67 0.67
N ASN A 377 -15.08 -47.17 -0.48
CA ASN A 377 -14.84 -48.60 -0.71
C ASN A 377 -13.34 -48.97 -0.67
N HIS A 378 -12.47 -47.98 -0.47
CA HIS A 378 -11.02 -48.10 -0.34
C HIS A 378 -10.34 -48.77 -1.55
N ASP A 379 -10.83 -48.49 -2.76
CA ASP A 379 -10.26 -49.05 -3.99
C ASP A 379 -9.16 -48.17 -4.62
N GLY A 380 -8.85 -47.02 -3.99
CA GLY A 380 -7.80 -46.09 -4.39
C GLY A 380 -8.23 -45.13 -5.51
N VAL A 381 -9.52 -45.09 -5.82
CA VAL A 381 -10.12 -44.30 -6.90
C VAL A 381 -11.42 -43.68 -6.39
N ILE A 382 -11.64 -42.40 -6.70
CA ILE A 382 -12.92 -41.73 -6.44
C ILE A 382 -13.80 -41.90 -7.68
N ASP A 383 -14.82 -42.75 -7.59
CA ASP A 383 -15.75 -43.07 -8.70
C ASP A 383 -17.22 -43.16 -8.24
N ALA A 384 -18.13 -43.55 -9.15
CA ALA A 384 -19.56 -43.62 -8.87
C ALA A 384 -19.96 -44.62 -7.77
N LYS A 385 -19.06 -45.50 -7.31
CA LYS A 385 -19.26 -46.36 -6.14
C LYS A 385 -19.12 -45.58 -4.82
N ASP A 386 -18.51 -44.41 -4.86
CA ASP A 386 -18.31 -43.58 -3.68
C ASP A 386 -19.50 -42.69 -3.36
N LYS A 387 -19.86 -42.68 -2.08
CA LYS A 387 -21.06 -41.99 -1.57
C LYS A 387 -21.10 -40.49 -1.94
N LEU A 388 -19.94 -39.83 -1.98
CA LEU A 388 -19.83 -38.39 -2.19
C LEU A 388 -19.41 -38.02 -3.62
N PHE A 389 -19.21 -38.99 -4.52
CA PHE A 389 -18.79 -38.73 -5.90
C PHE A 389 -19.74 -37.80 -6.65
N SER A 390 -21.06 -37.98 -6.49
CA SER A 390 -22.06 -37.14 -7.15
C SER A 390 -22.17 -35.72 -6.58
N GLN A 391 -21.57 -35.47 -5.41
CA GLN A 391 -21.56 -34.15 -4.77
C GLN A 391 -20.36 -33.30 -5.21
N LEU A 392 -19.29 -33.93 -5.69
CA LEU A 392 -18.15 -33.23 -6.25
C LEU A 392 -18.55 -32.31 -7.41
N ARG A 393 -17.90 -31.16 -7.47
CA ARG A 393 -18.04 -30.17 -8.54
C ARG A 393 -16.67 -29.79 -9.07
N ILE A 394 -16.68 -29.15 -10.23
CA ILE A 394 -15.52 -28.51 -10.83
C ILE A 394 -15.89 -27.05 -11.02
N TRP A 395 -15.11 -26.17 -10.40
CA TRP A 395 -15.23 -24.74 -10.58
C TRP A 395 -14.31 -24.28 -11.71
N ILE A 396 -14.91 -23.73 -12.76
CA ILE A 396 -14.20 -23.09 -13.86
C ILE A 396 -14.51 -21.60 -13.77
N ASP A 397 -13.58 -20.86 -13.18
CA ASP A 397 -13.63 -19.39 -13.08
C ASP A 397 -13.38 -18.78 -14.46
N ARG A 398 -14.45 -18.39 -15.16
CA ARG A 398 -14.41 -18.06 -16.60
C ARG A 398 -14.03 -16.62 -16.85
N ASP A 399 -14.49 -15.70 -16.02
CA ASP A 399 -14.13 -14.29 -16.09
C ASP A 399 -12.86 -13.97 -15.26
N GLY A 400 -12.45 -14.91 -14.40
CA GLY A 400 -11.20 -14.86 -13.66
C GLY A 400 -11.26 -13.87 -12.51
N ASP A 401 -12.42 -13.69 -11.88
CA ASP A 401 -12.64 -12.73 -10.79
C ASP A 401 -12.51 -13.36 -9.39
N GLY A 402 -12.45 -14.70 -9.31
CA GLY A 402 -12.34 -15.46 -8.06
C GLY A 402 -13.66 -15.65 -7.32
N ILE A 403 -14.81 -15.36 -7.93
CA ILE A 403 -16.15 -15.51 -7.35
C ILE A 403 -16.84 -16.69 -8.04
N SER A 404 -17.28 -17.68 -7.26
CA SER A 404 -17.96 -18.83 -7.83
C SER A 404 -19.41 -18.51 -8.21
N ASP A 405 -19.62 -18.26 -9.50
CA ASP A 405 -20.90 -17.81 -10.05
C ASP A 405 -21.80 -18.93 -10.60
N LYS A 406 -23.09 -18.60 -10.73
CA LYS A 406 -24.08 -19.53 -11.28
C LYS A 406 -23.84 -19.80 -12.77
N GLY A 407 -23.13 -20.88 -13.07
CA GLY A 407 -22.75 -21.30 -14.42
C GLY A 407 -21.28 -21.72 -14.53
N GLU A 408 -20.50 -21.42 -13.50
CA GLU A 408 -19.09 -21.78 -13.40
C GLU A 408 -18.86 -23.13 -12.73
N LEU A 409 -19.82 -23.56 -11.91
CA LEU A 409 -19.83 -24.86 -11.27
C LEU A 409 -20.47 -25.90 -12.18
N ILE A 410 -19.69 -26.91 -12.54
CA ILE A 410 -20.16 -28.08 -13.29
C ILE A 410 -19.94 -29.37 -12.50
N THR A 411 -20.77 -30.36 -12.76
CA THR A 411 -20.59 -31.72 -12.22
C THR A 411 -19.46 -32.46 -12.94
N LEU A 412 -18.87 -33.46 -12.29
CA LEU A 412 -17.88 -34.35 -12.92
C LEU A 412 -18.44 -35.03 -14.18
N ALA A 413 -19.72 -35.40 -14.16
CA ALA A 413 -20.42 -35.97 -15.31
C ALA A 413 -20.50 -34.99 -16.49
N GLN A 414 -20.83 -33.72 -16.24
CA GLN A 414 -20.84 -32.67 -17.28
C GLN A 414 -19.44 -32.41 -17.86
N ALA A 415 -18.39 -32.54 -17.05
CA ALA A 415 -17.00 -32.48 -17.50
C ALA A 415 -16.51 -33.76 -18.20
N GLY A 416 -17.35 -34.81 -18.27
CA GLY A 416 -16.99 -36.09 -18.87
C GLY A 416 -15.96 -36.88 -18.05
N ILE A 417 -15.94 -36.71 -16.74
CA ILE A 417 -15.04 -37.42 -15.81
C ILE A 417 -15.73 -38.65 -15.25
N LYS A 418 -15.07 -39.81 -15.37
CA LYS A 418 -15.54 -41.10 -14.86
C LYS A 418 -14.98 -41.39 -13.48
N SER A 419 -13.71 -41.08 -13.24
CA SER A 419 -13.06 -41.35 -11.96
C SER A 419 -11.80 -40.51 -11.74
N LEU A 420 -11.43 -40.28 -10.49
CA LEU A 420 -10.20 -39.60 -10.07
C LEU A 420 -9.27 -40.60 -9.36
N SER A 421 -8.00 -40.67 -9.76
CA SER A 421 -7.02 -41.57 -9.12
C SER A 421 -6.41 -40.90 -7.90
N LEU A 422 -6.34 -41.62 -6.77
CA LEU A 422 -5.62 -41.13 -5.57
C LEU A 422 -4.10 -41.30 -5.69
N LYS A 423 -3.62 -42.11 -6.65
CA LYS A 423 -2.19 -42.22 -6.95
C LYS A 423 -1.65 -40.92 -7.53
N HIS A 424 -0.55 -40.46 -6.97
CA HIS A 424 0.12 -39.21 -7.34
C HIS A 424 1.64 -39.34 -7.20
N LYS A 425 2.35 -38.38 -7.78
CA LYS A 425 3.80 -38.23 -7.66
C LYS A 425 4.13 -36.81 -7.16
N GLU A 426 5.03 -36.69 -6.20
CA GLU A 426 5.57 -35.39 -5.79
C GLU A 426 6.47 -34.81 -6.89
N LEU A 427 6.30 -33.51 -7.14
CA LEU A 427 7.04 -32.77 -8.16
C LEU A 427 7.75 -31.56 -7.57
N ASN A 428 7.08 -30.79 -6.69
CA ASN A 428 7.60 -29.59 -6.02
C ASN A 428 8.33 -28.62 -6.98
N GLN A 429 7.68 -28.30 -8.11
CA GLN A 429 8.26 -27.47 -9.16
C GLN A 429 7.57 -26.11 -9.24
N LEU A 430 8.36 -25.03 -9.22
CA LEU A 430 7.88 -23.67 -9.45
C LEU A 430 7.53 -23.47 -10.93
N ASP A 431 6.37 -22.87 -11.20
CA ASP A 431 5.97 -22.44 -12.53
C ASP A 431 6.46 -21.01 -12.86
N ALA A 432 6.20 -20.56 -14.09
CA ALA A 432 6.66 -19.26 -14.58
C ALA A 432 6.03 -18.05 -13.84
N ASN A 433 4.95 -18.28 -13.10
CA ASN A 433 4.18 -17.24 -12.41
C ASN A 433 4.40 -17.24 -10.89
N GLY A 434 5.31 -18.08 -10.40
CA GLY A 434 5.65 -18.19 -8.99
C GLY A 434 4.74 -19.14 -8.18
N ASN A 435 3.86 -19.90 -8.82
CA ASN A 435 3.07 -20.93 -8.14
C ASN A 435 3.84 -22.27 -8.15
N THR A 436 3.62 -23.11 -7.13
CA THR A 436 4.31 -24.39 -7.03
C THR A 436 3.40 -25.54 -7.42
N ILE A 437 3.82 -26.40 -8.34
CA ILE A 437 3.18 -27.68 -8.61
C ILE A 437 3.73 -28.68 -7.58
N ALA A 438 2.96 -28.96 -6.54
CA ALA A 438 3.38 -29.87 -5.48
C ALA A 438 3.33 -31.33 -5.95
N ARG A 439 2.20 -31.73 -6.55
CA ARG A 439 1.95 -33.13 -6.96
C ARG A 439 1.23 -33.22 -8.29
N VAL A 440 1.44 -34.33 -8.98
CA VAL A 440 0.74 -34.68 -10.22
C VAL A 440 0.07 -36.04 -10.05
N GLY A 441 -1.23 -36.07 -10.30
CA GLY A 441 -2.04 -37.28 -10.36
C GLY A 441 -2.78 -37.37 -11.69
N SER A 442 -3.84 -38.18 -11.74
CA SER A 442 -4.61 -38.37 -12.97
C SER A 442 -6.10 -38.62 -12.73
N PHE A 443 -6.89 -38.36 -13.77
CA PHE A 443 -8.30 -38.73 -13.82
C PHE A 443 -8.63 -39.43 -15.14
N THR A 444 -9.66 -40.26 -15.13
CA THR A 444 -10.13 -40.99 -16.30
C THR A 444 -11.42 -40.37 -16.81
N ARG A 445 -11.48 -40.05 -18.11
CA ARG A 445 -12.69 -39.57 -18.78
C ARG A 445 -13.65 -40.71 -19.11
N THR A 446 -14.91 -40.38 -19.36
CA THR A 446 -15.96 -41.35 -19.76
C THR A 446 -15.63 -42.08 -21.07
N ASN A 447 -14.82 -41.47 -21.95
CA ASN A 447 -14.29 -42.09 -23.17
C ASN A 447 -13.06 -42.98 -22.94
N GLY A 448 -12.64 -43.20 -21.69
CA GLY A 448 -11.49 -44.03 -21.32
C GLY A 448 -10.12 -43.35 -21.42
N LYS A 449 -10.03 -42.11 -21.92
CA LYS A 449 -8.76 -41.37 -21.94
C LYS A 449 -8.38 -40.90 -20.53
N VAL A 450 -7.11 -41.02 -20.21
CA VAL A 450 -6.52 -40.52 -18.96
C VAL A 450 -5.97 -39.11 -19.20
N ALA A 451 -6.12 -38.21 -18.22
CA ALA A 451 -5.48 -36.90 -18.21
C ALA A 451 -4.98 -36.51 -16.82
N GLU A 452 -4.19 -35.44 -16.77
CA GLU A 452 -3.53 -34.97 -15.56
C GLU A 452 -4.46 -34.13 -14.69
N MET A 453 -4.31 -34.31 -13.39
CA MET A 453 -4.72 -33.31 -12.39
C MET A 453 -3.52 -33.02 -11.49
N LYS A 454 -3.42 -31.79 -11.00
CA LYS A 454 -2.25 -31.31 -10.25
C LYS A 454 -2.69 -30.64 -8.97
N GLU A 455 -1.93 -30.87 -7.91
CA GLU A 455 -2.04 -30.11 -6.68
C GLU A 455 -1.09 -28.91 -6.79
N TYR A 456 -1.66 -27.70 -6.74
CA TYR A 456 -0.89 -26.45 -6.78
C TYR A 456 -0.81 -25.87 -5.39
N LEU A 457 0.36 -25.41 -4.96
CA LEU A 457 0.49 -24.39 -3.92
C LEU A 457 0.45 -23.03 -4.64
N LEU A 458 -0.70 -22.37 -4.63
CA LEU A 458 -0.84 -21.06 -5.26
C LEU A 458 -0.12 -20.01 -4.41
N ALA A 459 0.67 -19.16 -5.05
CA ALA A 459 1.35 -18.08 -4.35
C ALA A 459 0.30 -17.06 -3.88
N ARG A 460 0.48 -16.49 -2.68
CA ARG A 460 -0.40 -15.46 -2.14
C ARG A 460 0.38 -14.32 -1.49
N SER A 461 -0.23 -13.14 -1.47
CA SER A 461 0.26 -11.98 -0.73
C SER A 461 -0.56 -11.79 0.53
N THR A 462 0.06 -11.99 1.69
CA THR A 462 -0.57 -11.72 2.99
C THR A 462 -0.46 -10.25 3.40
N SER A 463 0.18 -9.39 2.60
CA SER A 463 0.16 -7.93 2.79
C SER A 463 -0.90 -7.22 1.96
N ASP A 464 -1.46 -7.89 0.94
CA ASP A 464 -2.53 -7.38 0.09
C ASP A 464 -3.81 -8.17 0.34
N VAL A 465 -4.60 -7.69 1.30
CA VAL A 465 -5.74 -8.39 1.87
C VAL A 465 -7.00 -7.56 1.81
N LYS A 466 -8.12 -8.19 1.47
CA LYS A 466 -9.47 -7.64 1.60
C LYS A 466 -10.21 -8.36 2.71
N MET A 467 -10.64 -7.63 3.73
CA MET A 467 -11.51 -8.17 4.78
C MET A 467 -12.96 -8.30 4.28
N VAL A 468 -13.63 -9.40 4.62
CA VAL A 468 -15.09 -9.49 4.49
C VAL A 468 -15.80 -9.02 5.75
N ASN A 469 -17.11 -8.77 5.63
CA ASN A 469 -18.00 -8.45 6.75
C ASN A 469 -17.68 -7.15 7.49
N SER A 470 -17.13 -6.14 6.82
CA SER A 470 -16.85 -4.82 7.40
C SER A 470 -18.09 -4.19 8.06
N ILE A 471 -17.89 -3.48 9.16
CA ILE A 471 -18.96 -2.74 9.85
C ILE A 471 -18.82 -1.24 9.64
N ASN A 472 -19.91 -0.50 9.86
CA ASN A 472 -19.86 0.95 9.84
C ASN A 472 -18.93 1.48 10.94
N ILE A 473 -17.95 2.29 10.57
CA ILE A 473 -16.98 2.86 11.51
C ILE A 473 -17.57 4.14 12.14
N PRO A 474 -17.63 4.24 13.47
CA PRO A 474 -18.04 5.46 14.15
C PRO A 474 -17.17 6.68 13.77
N LYS A 475 -17.79 7.87 13.65
CA LYS A 475 -17.10 9.11 13.22
C LYS A 475 -15.89 9.49 14.07
N ASP A 476 -15.97 9.24 15.37
CA ASP A 476 -14.89 9.49 16.34
C ASP A 476 -13.73 8.49 16.23
N ILE A 477 -13.94 7.32 15.62
CA ILE A 477 -12.90 6.37 15.26
C ILE A 477 -12.32 6.71 13.89
N MET A 478 -13.14 7.24 12.99
CA MET A 478 -12.68 7.67 11.67
C MET A 478 -11.56 8.69 11.75
N GLU A 479 -11.56 9.60 12.73
CA GLU A 479 -10.51 10.62 12.92
C GLU A 479 -9.17 10.08 13.45
N LEU A 480 -9.09 8.81 13.87
CA LEU A 480 -7.89 8.21 14.45
C LEU A 480 -6.95 7.60 13.40
N PRO A 481 -5.67 7.31 13.72
CA PRO A 481 -4.76 6.61 12.82
C PRO A 481 -5.35 5.30 12.27
N GLU A 482 -5.02 4.98 11.02
CA GLU A 482 -5.44 3.77 10.34
C GLU A 482 -4.26 2.91 9.93
N ILE A 483 -4.42 1.60 10.06
CA ILE A 483 -3.55 0.61 9.44
C ILE A 483 -4.45 -0.31 8.64
N ARG A 484 -4.12 -0.51 7.36
CA ARG A 484 -4.89 -1.37 6.45
C ARG A 484 -4.89 -2.82 6.95
N PRO A 485 -5.88 -3.64 6.55
CA PRO A 485 -5.85 -5.07 6.81
C PRO A 485 -4.52 -5.68 6.32
N ILE A 486 -3.92 -6.50 7.17
CA ILE A 486 -2.69 -7.25 6.88
C ILE A 486 -2.82 -8.63 7.52
N GLY A 487 -2.43 -9.66 6.78
CA GLY A 487 -2.69 -11.06 7.13
C GLY A 487 -4.13 -11.25 7.60
N ASN A 488 -4.29 -11.74 8.82
CA ASN A 488 -5.58 -12.12 9.39
C ASN A 488 -6.09 -11.06 10.37
N THR A 489 -5.74 -9.78 10.13
CA THR A 489 -6.19 -8.65 10.94
C THR A 489 -7.18 -7.78 10.20
N TYR A 490 -8.26 -7.41 10.91
CA TYR A 490 -9.07 -6.27 10.48
C TYR A 490 -8.21 -5.02 10.46
N SER A 491 -8.58 -4.05 9.61
CA SER A 491 -7.99 -2.72 9.68
C SER A 491 -8.09 -2.15 11.10
N LEU A 492 -7.16 -1.28 11.50
CA LEU A 492 -7.09 -0.81 12.88
C LEU A 492 -8.38 -0.12 13.32
N ARG A 493 -9.00 0.71 12.47
CA ARG A 493 -10.30 1.33 12.74
C ARG A 493 -11.45 0.32 12.77
N GLN A 494 -11.47 -0.68 11.90
CA GLN A 494 -12.46 -1.76 11.97
C GLN A 494 -12.34 -2.53 13.29
N ALA A 495 -11.11 -2.84 13.72
CA ALA A 495 -10.86 -3.47 15.00
C ALA A 495 -11.31 -2.59 16.18
N MET A 496 -11.02 -1.28 16.15
CA MET A 496 -11.51 -0.33 17.16
C MET A 496 -13.04 -0.26 17.18
N ALA A 497 -13.70 -0.27 16.03
CA ALA A 497 -15.15 -0.22 15.93
C ALA A 497 -15.81 -1.52 16.44
N ARG A 498 -15.12 -2.66 16.30
CA ARG A 498 -15.58 -3.97 16.81
C ARG A 498 -15.31 -4.17 18.29
N ASP A 499 -14.31 -3.49 18.84
CA ASP A 499 -13.96 -3.57 20.25
C ASP A 499 -15.00 -2.85 21.12
N LYS A 500 -16.00 -3.63 21.58
CA LYS A 500 -17.05 -3.15 22.49
C LYS A 500 -16.53 -2.61 23.82
N SER A 501 -15.31 -2.97 24.24
CA SER A 501 -14.71 -2.45 25.47
C SER A 501 -14.15 -1.04 25.30
N GLY A 502 -13.88 -0.62 24.05
CA GLY A 502 -13.23 0.65 23.72
C GLY A 502 -11.74 0.69 24.10
N LYS A 503 -11.14 -0.42 24.55
CA LYS A 503 -9.75 -0.49 25.00
C LYS A 503 -8.79 -0.16 23.88
N LEU A 504 -8.97 -0.74 22.68
CA LEU A 504 -8.09 -0.52 21.54
C LEU A 504 -8.08 0.95 21.13
N LYS A 505 -9.26 1.58 21.10
CA LYS A 505 -9.40 3.02 20.83
C LYS A 505 -8.61 3.87 21.83
N GLN A 506 -8.71 3.57 23.13
CA GLN A 506 -7.98 4.30 24.17
C GLN A 506 -6.47 4.12 24.08
N LEU A 507 -6.00 2.93 23.70
CA LEU A 507 -4.58 2.67 23.48
C LEU A 507 -4.04 3.49 22.29
N VAL A 508 -4.77 3.54 21.18
CA VAL A 508 -4.40 4.36 20.01
C VAL A 508 -4.33 5.84 20.37
N LEU A 509 -5.33 6.36 21.09
CA LEU A 509 -5.31 7.74 21.61
C LEU A 509 -4.10 8.01 22.53
N SER A 510 -3.80 7.08 23.43
CA SER A 510 -2.64 7.17 24.33
C SER A 510 -1.33 7.18 23.55
N PHE A 511 -1.22 6.36 22.49
CA PHE A 511 -0.04 6.32 21.64
C PHE A 511 0.22 7.64 20.89
N THR A 512 -0.84 8.28 20.40
CA THR A 512 -0.74 9.57 19.67
C THR A 512 -0.41 10.77 20.56
N SER A 513 -0.71 10.68 21.87
CA SER A 513 -0.50 11.78 22.82
C SER A 513 0.78 11.62 23.65
N GLU A 514 1.29 10.39 23.81
CA GLU A 514 2.51 10.11 24.56
C GLU A 514 3.76 10.56 23.80
N LYS A 515 4.67 11.26 24.49
CA LYS A 515 5.92 11.77 23.92
C LYS A 515 7.13 10.93 24.32
N ASN A 516 7.05 10.22 25.45
CA ASN A 516 8.13 9.36 25.90
C ASN A 516 8.19 8.09 25.05
N VAL A 517 9.32 7.89 24.36
CA VAL A 517 9.51 6.79 23.41
C VAL A 517 9.37 5.42 24.08
N ALA A 518 9.89 5.23 25.31
CA ALA A 518 9.78 3.97 26.02
C ALA A 518 8.32 3.65 26.41
N LYS A 519 7.56 4.65 26.82
CA LYS A 519 6.12 4.49 27.09
C LYS A 519 5.33 4.23 25.81
N ARG A 520 5.60 4.94 24.71
CA ARG A 520 5.00 4.64 23.40
C ARG A 520 5.30 3.22 22.96
N ARG A 521 6.51 2.72 23.23
CA ARG A 521 6.91 1.32 22.96
C ARG A 521 5.99 0.33 23.67
N ALA A 522 5.76 0.53 24.96
CA ALA A 522 4.87 -0.31 25.76
C ALA A 522 3.41 -0.20 25.30
N ILE A 523 2.91 1.01 25.03
CA ILE A 523 1.55 1.22 24.50
C ILE A 523 1.38 0.51 23.15
N LEU A 524 2.38 0.56 22.27
CA LEU A 524 2.31 -0.13 20.99
C LEU A 524 2.20 -1.65 21.16
N GLU A 525 2.94 -2.23 22.10
CA GLU A 525 2.85 -3.66 22.40
C GLU A 525 1.43 -4.03 22.89
N ASP A 526 0.83 -3.20 23.75
CA ASP A 526 -0.57 -3.36 24.15
C ASP A 526 -1.56 -3.19 22.98
N ILE A 527 -1.29 -2.26 22.04
CA ILE A 527 -2.07 -2.11 20.81
C ILE A 527 -1.99 -3.39 19.99
N LEU A 528 -0.78 -3.90 19.70
CA LEU A 528 -0.59 -5.12 18.92
C LEU A 528 -1.32 -6.31 19.55
N PHE A 529 -1.17 -6.52 20.85
CA PHE A 529 -1.82 -7.64 21.54
C PHE A 529 -3.34 -7.51 21.60
N THR A 530 -3.86 -6.29 21.74
CA THR A 530 -5.31 -6.05 21.76
C THR A 530 -5.88 -6.15 20.34
N TRP A 531 -5.19 -5.60 19.34
CA TRP A 531 -5.61 -5.59 17.94
C TRP A 531 -5.64 -7.00 17.33
N THR A 532 -4.63 -7.82 17.63
CA THR A 532 -4.56 -9.22 17.18
C THR A 532 -5.35 -10.17 18.09
N GLY A 533 -5.91 -9.69 19.20
CA GLY A 533 -6.71 -10.51 20.13
C GLY A 533 -5.92 -11.48 21.00
N VAL A 534 -4.58 -11.42 21.00
CA VAL A 534 -3.70 -12.35 21.72
C VAL A 534 -3.41 -11.94 23.16
N ALA A 535 -3.95 -10.82 23.65
CA ALA A 535 -3.67 -10.30 24.99
C ALA A 535 -3.93 -11.29 26.15
N LYS A 536 -4.75 -12.32 25.93
CA LYS A 536 -5.07 -13.38 26.91
C LYS A 536 -4.24 -14.66 26.76
N VAL A 537 -3.39 -14.75 25.74
CA VAL A 537 -2.50 -15.90 25.56
C VAL A 537 -1.46 -15.88 26.68
N ASP A 538 -1.24 -17.04 27.32
CA ASP A 538 -0.22 -17.21 28.35
C ASP A 538 1.17 -17.04 27.70
N PRO A 539 2.00 -16.07 28.13
CA PRO A 539 3.32 -15.81 27.57
C PRO A 539 4.24 -17.05 27.52
N ALA A 540 4.07 -18.01 28.43
CA ALA A 540 4.92 -19.20 28.52
C ALA A 540 4.40 -20.40 27.70
N SER A 541 3.21 -20.31 27.10
CA SER A 541 2.52 -21.44 26.45
C SER A 541 3.24 -22.03 25.23
N ARG A 542 4.31 -21.40 24.74
CA ARG A 542 5.10 -21.80 23.57
C ARG A 542 6.55 -22.13 23.92
N GLY A 543 6.77 -22.75 25.08
CA GLY A 543 8.08 -23.24 25.51
C GLY A 543 8.95 -22.23 26.25
N GLY A 544 8.45 -21.01 26.48
CA GLY A 544 9.08 -19.99 27.35
C GLY A 544 10.33 -19.31 26.78
N LEU A 545 10.79 -19.67 25.58
CA LEU A 545 11.93 -19.04 24.91
C LEU A 545 11.57 -17.75 24.15
N ILE A 546 10.28 -17.54 23.91
CA ILE A 546 9.68 -16.35 23.30
C ILE A 546 8.38 -16.05 24.05
N ASP A 547 7.99 -14.78 24.16
CA ASP A 547 6.64 -14.45 24.61
C ASP A 547 5.62 -14.98 23.58
N ALA A 548 4.83 -15.98 23.98
CA ALA A 548 3.86 -16.63 23.11
C ALA A 548 2.85 -15.64 22.49
N ARG A 549 2.59 -14.49 23.13
CA ARG A 549 1.72 -13.43 22.57
C ARG A 549 2.38 -12.76 21.37
N ARG A 550 3.69 -12.55 21.39
CA ARG A 550 4.44 -11.97 20.27
C ARG A 550 4.45 -12.90 19.07
N LEU A 551 4.69 -14.19 19.31
CA LEU A 551 4.61 -15.21 18.27
C LEU A 551 3.20 -15.28 17.68
N ALA A 552 2.16 -15.34 18.53
CA ALA A 552 0.78 -15.39 18.05
C ALA A 552 0.38 -14.12 17.28
N ALA A 553 0.81 -12.93 17.74
CA ALA A 553 0.59 -11.68 17.01
C ALA A 553 1.27 -11.70 15.64
N LEU A 554 2.51 -12.22 15.57
CA LEU A 554 3.26 -12.37 14.33
C LEU A 554 2.52 -13.31 13.36
N GLU A 555 2.06 -14.47 13.84
CA GLU A 555 1.31 -15.45 13.03
C GLU A 555 0.01 -14.86 12.46
N ILE A 556 -0.71 -14.08 13.27
CA ILE A 556 -1.96 -13.42 12.86
C ILE A 556 -1.68 -12.33 11.82
N VAL A 557 -0.70 -11.46 12.06
CA VAL A 557 -0.41 -10.33 11.17
C VAL A 557 0.18 -10.77 9.83
N THR A 558 0.90 -11.88 9.79
CA THR A 558 1.42 -12.44 8.53
C THR A 558 0.50 -13.44 7.86
N GLY A 559 -0.61 -13.81 8.51
CA GLY A 559 -1.50 -14.87 8.05
C GLY A 559 -0.81 -16.23 7.97
N THR A 560 0.26 -16.45 8.74
CA THR A 560 1.15 -17.61 8.63
C THR A 560 1.49 -18.18 10.00
N ASN A 561 1.01 -19.38 10.29
CA ASN A 561 1.31 -20.08 11.53
C ASN A 561 2.74 -20.65 11.53
N TYR A 562 3.45 -20.52 12.65
CA TYR A 562 4.73 -21.18 12.86
C TYR A 562 4.53 -22.71 12.85
N ARG A 563 5.20 -23.38 11.90
CA ARG A 563 5.08 -24.83 11.65
C ARG A 563 3.64 -25.34 11.44
N ASN A 564 2.72 -24.48 10.98
CA ASN A 564 1.30 -24.82 10.75
C ASN A 564 0.60 -25.51 11.96
N SER A 565 1.00 -25.21 13.20
CA SER A 565 0.35 -25.77 14.39
C SER A 565 0.37 -24.83 15.61
N PRO A 566 -0.77 -24.70 16.32
CA PRO A 566 -0.87 -23.85 17.51
C PRO A 566 -0.16 -24.41 18.76
N THR A 567 0.44 -25.60 18.70
CA THR A 567 1.21 -26.19 19.83
C THR A 567 2.73 -26.21 19.64
N SER A 568 3.24 -25.80 18.48
CA SER A 568 4.66 -25.87 18.14
C SER A 568 5.50 -24.86 18.93
N SER A 569 6.38 -25.32 19.82
CA SER A 569 7.28 -24.42 20.56
C SER A 569 8.56 -24.13 19.77
N PRO A 570 9.01 -22.87 19.66
CA PRO A 570 10.29 -22.54 19.05
C PRO A 570 11.47 -23.14 19.81
N THR A 571 12.51 -23.51 19.07
CA THR A 571 13.80 -23.91 19.64
C THR A 571 14.64 -22.68 20.03
N GLY A 572 15.75 -22.92 20.74
CA GLY A 572 16.70 -21.85 21.09
C GLY A 572 17.35 -21.14 19.90
N GLN A 573 17.37 -21.77 18.71
CA GLN A 573 17.85 -21.16 17.48
C GLN A 573 16.76 -20.35 16.76
N GLU A 574 15.51 -20.78 16.83
CA GLU A 574 14.39 -20.14 16.15
C GLU A 574 13.81 -18.95 16.93
N ALA A 575 13.84 -19.01 18.27
CA ALA A 575 13.26 -17.96 19.12
C ALA A 575 13.87 -16.56 18.87
N PRO A 576 15.21 -16.38 18.77
CA PRO A 576 15.79 -15.08 18.43
C PRO A 576 15.37 -14.54 17.06
N ILE A 577 15.21 -15.43 16.06
CA ILE A 577 14.75 -15.06 14.71
C ILE A 577 13.31 -14.54 14.76
N LEU A 578 12.45 -15.22 15.51
CA LEU A 578 11.04 -14.84 15.68
C LEU A 578 10.89 -13.55 16.49
N GLU A 579 11.71 -13.33 17.52
CA GLU A 579 11.75 -12.05 18.26
C GLU A 579 12.23 -10.89 17.36
N GLN A 580 13.23 -11.12 16.51
CA GLN A 580 13.65 -10.12 15.52
C GLN A 580 12.54 -9.81 14.51
N ALA A 581 11.83 -10.84 14.03
CA ALA A 581 10.68 -10.67 13.13
C ALA A 581 9.56 -9.86 13.78
N TYR A 582 9.23 -10.15 15.05
CA TYR A 582 8.26 -9.35 15.81
C TYR A 582 8.74 -7.92 16.02
N GLY A 583 10.02 -7.71 16.34
CA GLY A 583 10.63 -6.38 16.45
C GLY A 583 10.51 -5.56 15.16
N ASN A 584 10.76 -6.18 14.01
CA ASN A 584 10.58 -5.55 12.69
C ASN A 584 9.11 -5.19 12.41
N LEU A 585 8.18 -6.09 12.74
CA LEU A 585 6.76 -5.81 12.62
C LEU A 585 6.34 -4.63 13.50
N ALA A 586 6.67 -4.68 14.80
CA ALA A 586 6.35 -3.61 15.75
C ALA A 586 6.95 -2.27 15.31
N GLU A 587 8.19 -2.27 14.81
CA GLU A 587 8.83 -1.08 14.26
C GLU A 587 8.05 -0.50 13.07
N SER A 588 7.56 -1.34 12.16
CA SER A 588 6.74 -0.90 11.02
C SER A 588 5.42 -0.27 11.47
N ILE A 589 4.70 -0.94 12.38
CA ILE A 589 3.43 -0.43 12.94
C ILE A 589 3.67 0.89 13.70
N TYR A 590 4.75 1.00 14.48
CA TYR A 590 5.12 2.24 15.18
C TYR A 590 5.23 3.41 14.21
N ASN A 591 5.96 3.21 13.10
CA ASN A 591 6.22 4.24 12.11
C ASN A 591 4.92 4.65 11.39
N MET A 592 4.07 3.69 11.01
CA MET A 592 2.77 3.97 10.40
C MET A 592 1.86 4.82 11.30
N LEU A 593 1.80 4.51 12.60
CA LEU A 593 1.00 5.29 13.55
C LEU A 593 1.60 6.67 13.79
N SER A 594 2.93 6.77 13.94
CA SER A 594 3.61 8.03 14.23
C SER A 594 3.51 9.04 13.08
N LEU A 595 3.42 8.58 11.84
CA LEU A 595 3.21 9.46 10.69
C LEU A 595 1.80 10.06 10.66
N GLN A 596 0.83 9.39 11.27
CA GLN A 596 -0.57 9.80 11.30
C GLN A 596 -0.94 10.60 12.55
N ASP A 597 -0.02 10.74 13.51
CA ASP A 597 -0.22 11.56 14.73
C ASP A 597 -0.06 13.07 14.49
N GLY A 598 0.32 13.48 13.27
CA GLY A 598 0.50 14.87 12.84
C GLY A 598 1.78 15.55 13.32
N THR A 599 2.42 15.05 14.38
CA THR A 599 3.67 15.61 14.92
C THR A 599 4.83 15.32 13.99
N MET A 600 4.94 14.07 13.55
CA MET A 600 6.03 13.66 12.68
C MET A 600 5.92 14.21 11.27
N ASP A 601 4.71 14.25 10.70
CA ASP A 601 4.45 14.90 9.41
C ASP A 601 4.93 16.36 9.41
N SER A 602 4.64 17.10 10.48
CA SER A 602 5.12 18.48 10.66
C SER A 602 6.66 18.59 10.69
N ILE A 603 7.36 17.59 11.26
CA ILE A 603 8.82 17.55 11.30
C ILE A 603 9.39 17.25 9.91
N LEU A 604 8.86 16.23 9.22
CA LEU A 604 9.34 15.82 7.90
C LEU A 604 9.18 16.95 6.85
N ARG A 605 8.17 17.81 6.99
CA ARG A 605 7.97 19.01 6.15
C ARG A 605 9.03 20.09 6.34
N LYS A 606 9.85 20.03 7.39
CA LYS A 606 10.95 20.99 7.64
C LYS A 606 12.21 20.63 6.86
N PHE A 607 12.28 19.44 6.27
CA PHE A 607 13.44 18.99 5.50
C PHE A 607 13.34 19.40 4.03
N THR A 608 14.50 19.49 3.39
CA THR A 608 14.61 19.78 1.96
C THR A 608 14.59 18.47 1.19
N TYR A 609 13.83 18.44 0.09
CA TYR A 609 13.76 17.30 -0.82
C TYR A 609 14.17 17.73 -2.22
N HIS A 610 14.86 16.84 -2.93
CA HIS A 610 15.24 16.99 -4.32
C HIS A 610 14.49 15.98 -5.17
N ILE A 611 14.14 16.36 -6.40
CA ILE A 611 13.54 15.46 -7.36
C ILE A 611 14.61 15.02 -8.35
N ASP A 612 14.93 13.74 -8.35
CA ASP A 612 15.85 13.09 -9.26
C ASP A 612 15.08 12.16 -10.20
N LEU A 613 14.75 12.67 -11.39
CA LEU A 613 14.02 11.94 -12.42
C LEU A 613 14.92 11.02 -13.25
N SER A 614 16.21 10.90 -12.92
CA SER A 614 17.20 10.13 -13.69
C SER A 614 17.41 8.70 -13.18
N SER A 615 16.81 8.33 -12.05
CA SER A 615 16.92 6.98 -11.47
C SER A 615 15.63 6.19 -11.61
N ASP A 616 15.74 4.88 -11.86
CA ASP A 616 14.63 3.91 -11.85
C ASP A 616 14.03 3.65 -10.44
N GLY A 617 14.43 4.44 -9.43
CA GLY A 617 14.01 4.34 -8.02
C GLY A 617 13.08 5.49 -7.58
N ASN A 618 12.93 5.69 -6.26
CA ASN A 618 12.11 6.77 -5.71
C ASN A 618 12.64 8.13 -6.22
N PRO A 619 11.85 8.90 -7.00
CA PRO A 619 12.30 10.15 -7.61
C PRO A 619 12.51 11.26 -6.59
N ILE A 620 12.11 11.07 -5.32
CA ILE A 620 12.27 12.05 -4.25
C ILE A 620 13.43 11.62 -3.35
N LYS A 621 14.49 12.44 -3.32
CA LYS A 621 15.65 12.27 -2.45
C LYS A 621 15.64 13.29 -1.33
N LEU A 622 15.83 12.83 -0.10
CA LEU A 622 15.95 13.69 1.07
C LEU A 622 17.35 14.31 1.15
N ASP A 623 17.44 15.63 1.33
CA ASP A 623 18.72 16.27 1.63
C ASP A 623 19.13 16.02 3.08
N ILE A 624 20.11 15.13 3.27
CA ILE A 624 20.69 14.80 4.58
C ILE A 624 21.27 16.02 5.29
N ALA A 625 21.74 17.05 4.56
CA ALA A 625 22.27 18.26 5.19
C ALA A 625 21.16 19.02 5.94
N SER A 626 19.96 19.13 5.35
CA SER A 626 18.79 19.73 6.00
C SER A 626 18.37 19.00 7.28
N VAL A 627 18.44 17.66 7.28
CA VAL A 627 18.17 16.82 8.45
C VAL A 627 19.18 17.09 9.57
N LYS A 628 20.48 17.09 9.24
CA LYS A 628 21.57 17.36 10.20
C LYS A 628 21.41 18.74 10.83
N ALA A 629 21.13 19.76 10.01
CA ALA A 629 20.95 21.13 10.47
C ALA A 629 19.76 21.24 11.45
N TYR A 630 18.63 20.61 11.13
CA TYR A 630 17.47 20.58 12.00
C TYR A 630 17.77 19.91 13.35
N LEU A 631 18.28 18.68 13.33
CA LEU A 631 18.56 17.89 14.54
C LEU A 631 19.64 18.52 15.41
N ASP A 632 20.71 19.07 14.82
CA ASP A 632 21.71 19.84 15.56
C ASP A 632 21.12 21.09 16.22
N GLY A 633 20.20 21.77 15.54
CA GLY A 633 19.46 22.89 16.08
C GLY A 633 18.64 22.48 17.31
N GLN A 634 17.92 21.36 17.22
CA GLN A 634 17.12 20.84 18.33
C GLN A 634 17.99 20.42 19.53
N LEU A 635 19.08 19.67 19.28
CA LEU A 635 20.04 19.25 20.32
C LEU A 635 20.68 20.44 21.06
N LYS A 636 20.89 21.57 20.37
CA LYS A 636 21.41 22.80 20.98
C LYS A 636 20.36 23.56 21.78
N GLN A 637 19.13 23.64 21.29
CA GLN A 637 18.04 24.41 21.92
C GLN A 637 17.51 23.72 23.17
N ASN A 638 17.23 22.43 23.08
CA ASN A 638 16.76 21.61 24.19
C ASN A 638 17.35 20.21 24.01
N ARG A 639 18.34 19.88 24.84
CA ARG A 639 19.06 18.61 24.73
C ARG A 639 18.13 17.39 24.82
N GLN A 640 17.22 17.37 25.79
CA GLN A 640 16.32 16.23 26.00
C GLN A 640 15.37 16.03 24.82
N GLU A 641 14.79 17.12 24.31
CA GLU A 641 13.91 17.07 23.14
C GLU A 641 14.69 16.74 21.85
N GLY A 642 15.90 17.28 21.71
CA GLY A 642 16.78 16.98 20.59
C GLY A 642 17.23 15.52 20.56
N GLU A 643 17.52 14.92 21.72
CA GLU A 643 17.83 13.49 21.85
C GLU A 643 16.62 12.61 21.49
N ARG A 644 15.42 13.01 21.94
CA ARG A 644 14.16 12.35 21.54
C ARG A 644 13.95 12.41 20.03
N LEU A 645 14.09 13.60 19.44
CA LEU A 645 13.94 13.82 18.00
C LEU A 645 15.02 13.12 17.18
N LEU A 646 16.25 13.03 17.70
CA LEU A 646 17.32 12.26 17.06
C LEU A 646 16.90 10.80 16.88
N GLY A 647 16.40 10.16 17.93
CA GLY A 647 15.88 8.79 17.85
C GLY A 647 14.69 8.67 16.90
N GLU A 648 13.65 9.49 17.06
CA GLU A 648 12.42 9.38 16.27
C GLU A 648 12.62 9.70 14.78
N VAL A 649 13.41 10.72 14.44
CA VAL A 649 13.70 11.08 13.04
C VAL A 649 14.55 10.01 12.39
N THR A 650 15.64 9.57 13.04
CA THR A 650 16.53 8.56 12.43
C THR A 650 15.85 7.21 12.29
N ARG A 651 15.00 6.80 13.25
CA ARG A 651 14.12 5.63 13.14
C ARG A 651 13.33 5.64 11.83
N ILE A 652 12.68 6.76 11.52
CA ILE A 652 11.85 6.89 10.33
C ILE A 652 12.69 6.96 9.05
N LEU A 653 13.84 7.63 9.07
CA LEU A 653 14.71 7.69 7.90
C LEU A 653 15.25 6.31 7.51
N LYS A 654 15.66 5.50 8.49
CA LYS A 654 16.14 4.14 8.26
C LYS A 654 15.07 3.28 7.57
N ASN A 655 13.83 3.39 8.04
CA ASN A 655 12.76 2.47 7.66
C ASN A 655 11.86 2.98 6.53
N ARG A 656 12.21 4.07 5.81
CA ARG A 656 11.37 4.60 4.71
C ARG A 656 11.98 4.59 3.32
N GLY A 657 13.25 4.20 3.18
CA GLY A 657 13.96 4.30 1.90
C GLY A 657 14.01 5.74 1.35
N LEU A 658 13.79 6.76 2.21
CA LEU A 658 13.97 8.18 1.89
C LEU A 658 15.46 8.54 1.74
N VAL A 659 16.30 7.68 2.32
CA VAL A 659 17.75 7.76 2.31
C VAL A 659 18.28 6.36 2.01
N THR A 660 19.39 6.28 1.30
CA THR A 660 20.11 5.03 1.08
C THR A 660 20.81 4.57 2.36
N GLU A 661 21.14 3.27 2.46
CA GLU A 661 21.94 2.73 3.58
C GLU A 661 23.25 3.49 3.79
N LYS A 662 23.90 3.92 2.68
CA LYS A 662 25.13 4.71 2.74
C LYS A 662 24.90 6.11 3.33
N GLU A 663 23.80 6.76 2.96
CA GLU A 663 23.42 8.07 3.49
C GLU A 663 23.01 7.99 4.96
N PHE A 664 22.26 6.95 5.34
CA PHE A 664 21.91 6.69 6.72
C PHE A 664 23.14 6.40 7.57
N SER A 665 24.05 5.55 7.10
CA SER A 665 25.33 5.26 7.76
C SER A 665 26.15 6.54 7.93
N SER A 666 26.19 7.40 6.90
CA SER A 666 26.88 8.69 6.99
C SER A 666 26.25 9.66 8.01
N LEU A 667 24.94 9.61 8.19
CA LEU A 667 24.21 10.35 9.21
C LEU A 667 24.50 9.80 10.62
N ARG A 668 24.45 8.49 10.78
CA ARG A 668 24.79 7.78 12.02
C ARG A 668 26.23 8.10 12.46
N ASP A 669 27.20 7.97 11.57
CA ASP A 669 28.61 8.27 11.83
C ASP A 669 28.84 9.73 12.22
N TYR A 670 28.07 10.64 11.63
CA TYR A 670 28.13 12.06 11.98
C TYR A 670 27.77 12.29 13.45
N TYR A 671 26.73 11.63 13.96
CA TYR A 671 26.34 11.72 15.36
C TYR A 671 27.22 10.89 16.30
N ALA A 672 27.72 9.74 15.83
CA ALA A 672 28.69 8.92 16.56
C ALA A 672 29.96 9.70 16.92
N ARG A 673 30.51 10.46 15.94
CA ARG A 673 31.67 11.34 16.18
C ARG A 673 31.42 12.45 17.19
N LYS A 674 30.15 12.83 17.43
CA LYS A 674 29.80 13.82 18.45
C LYS A 674 29.62 13.20 19.82
N SER A 675 29.04 12.01 19.90
CA SER A 675 28.84 11.29 21.13
C SER A 675 28.48 9.83 20.87
N THR A 676 29.15 8.92 21.57
CA THR A 676 28.79 7.50 21.65
C THR A 676 27.36 7.31 22.16
N TYR A 677 26.87 8.21 23.02
CA TYR A 677 25.48 8.23 23.47
C TYR A 677 24.48 8.55 22.35
N TYR A 678 24.83 9.44 21.41
CA TYR A 678 23.96 9.75 20.27
C TYR A 678 23.91 8.59 19.27
N GLN A 679 25.03 7.91 19.04
CA GLN A 679 25.05 6.65 18.28
C GLN A 679 24.13 5.60 18.92
N LYS A 680 24.24 5.42 20.25
CA LYS A 680 23.36 4.51 21.01
C LYS A 680 21.89 4.85 20.82
N ILE A 681 21.51 6.14 20.87
CA ILE A 681 20.13 6.56 20.61
C ILE A 681 19.67 6.09 19.22
N ILE A 682 20.46 6.35 18.18
CA ILE A 682 20.11 5.97 16.79
C ILE A 682 19.96 4.45 16.66
N ASP A 683 20.89 3.69 17.26
CA ASP A 683 20.96 2.24 17.09
C ASP A 683 19.90 1.49 17.90
N THR A 684 19.63 1.96 19.13
CA THR A 684 18.80 1.24 20.07
C THR A 684 17.35 1.73 20.07
N THR A 685 17.05 2.91 19.53
CA THR A 685 15.66 3.40 19.45
C THR A 685 14.73 2.39 18.75
N PRO A 686 15.10 1.78 17.61
CA PRO A 686 14.24 0.81 16.94
C PRO A 686 13.80 -0.40 17.78
N PHE A 687 12.64 -0.99 17.45
CA PHE A 687 12.16 -2.23 18.10
C PHE A 687 12.95 -3.46 17.69
N THR A 688 13.74 -3.37 16.62
CA THR A 688 14.57 -4.45 16.06
C THR A 688 15.78 -4.80 16.93
N THR A 689 16.02 -4.05 18.01
CA THR A 689 17.09 -4.28 18.98
C THR A 689 16.64 -5.27 20.05
N ALA A 690 17.40 -6.36 20.23
CA ALA A 690 17.27 -7.24 21.39
C ALA A 690 17.80 -6.51 22.63
N ARG A 691 17.04 -6.54 23.74
CA ARG A 691 17.40 -5.82 24.96
C ARG A 691 17.35 -6.73 26.18
N GLY A 692 18.40 -6.70 26.98
CA GLY A 692 18.46 -7.32 28.29
C GLY A 692 17.64 -6.54 29.33
N THR A 693 17.60 -7.11 30.52
CA THR A 693 16.86 -6.65 31.67
C THR A 693 17.71 -5.70 32.51
N ALA A 694 17.57 -5.72 33.84
CA ALA A 694 18.46 -5.00 34.74
C ALA A 694 19.28 -5.97 35.60
N LYS A 695 19.36 -7.22 35.17
CA LYS A 695 20.03 -8.34 35.82
C LYS A 695 20.98 -8.94 34.79
N ASP A 696 21.89 -9.79 35.28
CA ASP A 696 22.77 -10.59 34.44
C ASP A 696 21.97 -11.46 33.46
N ASP A 697 22.13 -11.18 32.17
CA ASP A 697 21.44 -11.86 31.08
C ASP A 697 22.41 -12.64 30.18
N VAL A 698 21.91 -13.72 29.57
CA VAL A 698 22.62 -14.44 28.50
C VAL A 698 21.80 -14.29 27.23
N MET A 699 22.36 -13.60 26.25
CA MET A 699 21.67 -13.21 25.02
C MET A 699 22.38 -13.79 23.80
N SER A 700 21.61 -14.17 22.79
CA SER A 700 22.14 -14.62 21.50
C SER A 700 21.39 -13.93 20.36
N GLY A 701 22.14 -13.40 19.40
CA GLY A 701 21.60 -12.84 18.17
C GLY A 701 20.94 -13.90 17.29
N ALA A 702 20.13 -13.45 16.34
CA ALA A 702 19.63 -14.30 15.28
C ALA A 702 20.79 -14.79 14.42
N VAL A 703 20.84 -16.10 14.16
CA VAL A 703 21.92 -16.77 13.42
C VAL A 703 21.97 -16.25 11.97
N ASP A 704 23.18 -16.02 11.44
CA ASP A 704 23.45 -15.54 10.08
C ASP A 704 22.73 -14.21 9.73
N ARG A 705 22.54 -13.35 10.73
CA ARG A 705 21.86 -12.04 10.60
C ARG A 705 22.64 -10.92 11.26
N ASP A 706 22.43 -9.71 10.76
CA ASP A 706 22.88 -8.50 11.43
C ASP A 706 22.04 -8.30 12.69
N ASN A 707 22.70 -8.11 13.83
CA ASN A 707 22.04 -7.91 15.12
C ASN A 707 22.38 -6.56 15.73
N ILE A 708 21.42 -5.98 16.44
CA ILE A 708 21.68 -4.92 17.40
C ILE A 708 21.21 -5.43 18.75
N ILE A 709 22.13 -5.59 19.71
CA ILE A 709 21.85 -6.16 21.04
C ILE A 709 22.36 -5.20 22.10
N ALA A 710 21.55 -4.94 23.13
CA ALA A 710 21.90 -4.11 24.26
C ALA A 710 21.64 -4.84 25.59
N GLY A 711 22.67 -5.08 26.40
CA GLY A 711 22.62 -5.78 27.68
C GLY A 711 21.84 -5.02 28.77
N ASN A 712 22.01 -3.69 28.79
CA ASN A 712 21.35 -2.73 29.70
C ASN A 712 22.02 -2.64 31.08
N TYR A 713 21.51 -3.29 32.13
CA TYR A 713 22.24 -3.34 33.40
C TYR A 713 22.44 -4.79 33.80
N GLY A 714 23.56 -5.09 34.45
CA GLY A 714 23.90 -6.45 34.85
C GLY A 714 25.26 -6.83 34.27
N ASN A 715 25.79 -7.98 34.67
CA ASN A 715 26.96 -8.55 34.01
C ASN A 715 26.44 -9.48 32.91
N ASP A 716 26.36 -8.97 31.69
CA ASP A 716 25.69 -9.63 30.59
C ASP A 716 26.65 -10.44 29.74
N THR A 717 26.19 -11.57 29.23
CA THR A 717 26.90 -12.35 28.21
C THR A 717 26.14 -12.26 26.90
N ILE A 718 26.72 -11.59 25.91
CA ILE A 718 26.07 -11.33 24.62
C ILE A 718 26.85 -12.01 23.51
N TYR A 719 26.18 -12.94 22.83
CA TYR A 719 26.65 -13.57 21.62
C TYR A 719 25.97 -12.92 20.41
N GLY A 720 26.76 -12.37 19.49
CA GLY A 720 26.31 -11.96 18.17
C GLY A 720 26.02 -13.15 17.26
N SER A 721 26.26 -12.99 15.97
CA SER A 721 26.08 -14.07 14.98
C SER A 721 27.16 -13.99 13.90
N ASN A 722 27.00 -14.75 12.81
CA ASN A 722 27.85 -14.58 11.65
C ASN A 722 27.49 -13.35 10.78
N GLY A 723 26.45 -12.57 11.08
CA GLY A 723 26.16 -11.30 10.40
C GLY A 723 26.95 -10.13 10.99
N ALA A 724 26.76 -8.91 10.47
CA ALA A 724 27.39 -7.71 11.02
C ALA A 724 26.64 -7.22 12.26
N ASN A 725 27.24 -7.31 13.44
CA ASN A 725 26.58 -7.05 14.71
C ASN A 725 26.99 -5.72 15.34
N ILE A 726 26.08 -5.12 16.10
CA ILE A 726 26.33 -3.98 16.99
C ILE A 726 25.93 -4.40 18.41
N LEU A 727 26.93 -4.58 19.28
CA LEU A 727 26.76 -5.08 20.64
C LEU A 727 27.06 -3.99 21.67
N TYR A 728 26.10 -3.72 22.54
CA TYR A 728 26.23 -2.82 23.68
C TYR A 728 26.13 -3.64 24.98
N GLY A 729 27.19 -3.70 25.79
CA GLY A 729 27.14 -4.29 27.14
C GLY A 729 26.36 -3.39 28.10
N GLU A 730 26.69 -2.10 28.04
CA GLU A 730 26.11 -1.00 28.81
C GLU A 730 26.65 -0.84 30.23
N ALA A 731 26.08 -1.43 31.27
CA ALA A 731 26.50 -1.18 32.64
C ALA A 731 26.61 -2.48 33.45
N GLY A 732 27.83 -2.79 33.87
CA GLY A 732 28.23 -4.03 34.53
C GLY A 732 29.48 -4.58 33.86
N ASN A 733 29.97 -5.74 34.29
CA ASN A 733 31.15 -6.35 33.65
C ASN A 733 30.65 -7.34 32.59
N ASP A 734 30.63 -6.89 31.35
CA ASP A 734 29.97 -7.61 30.26
C ASP A 734 30.94 -8.48 29.46
N SER A 735 30.45 -9.54 28.84
CA SER A 735 31.18 -10.39 27.91
C SER A 735 30.50 -10.37 26.54
N LEU A 736 31.11 -9.67 25.59
CA LEU A 736 30.59 -9.48 24.23
C LEU A 736 31.39 -10.31 23.22
N TYR A 737 30.70 -11.13 22.43
CA TYR A 737 31.25 -11.96 21.37
C TYR A 737 30.62 -11.58 20.04
N GLY A 738 31.37 -10.94 19.14
CA GLY A 738 30.91 -10.47 17.82
C GLY A 738 30.52 -11.62 16.90
N GLY A 739 31.47 -12.50 16.60
CA GLY A 739 31.25 -13.69 15.80
C GLY A 739 32.05 -13.65 14.51
N SER A 740 31.37 -13.64 13.37
CA SER A 740 32.02 -13.46 12.05
C SER A 740 31.50 -12.19 11.38
N ASN A 741 32.21 -11.71 10.36
CA ASN A 741 31.96 -10.45 9.64
C ASN A 741 32.41 -9.21 10.43
N THR A 742 31.89 -8.03 10.09
CA THR A 742 32.34 -6.76 10.66
C THR A 742 31.42 -6.37 11.80
N ASP A 743 31.94 -6.48 13.02
CA ASP A 743 31.19 -6.18 14.23
C ASP A 743 31.59 -4.83 14.84
N THR A 744 30.66 -4.24 15.61
CA THR A 744 30.90 -3.09 16.47
C THR A 744 30.60 -3.45 17.92
N LEU A 745 31.61 -3.42 18.79
CA LEU A 745 31.49 -3.78 20.20
C LEU A 745 31.71 -2.56 21.10
N ILE A 746 30.75 -2.34 22.00
CA ILE A 746 30.76 -1.26 22.99
C ILE A 746 30.51 -1.88 24.37
N GLY A 747 31.56 -2.05 25.17
CA GLY A 747 31.45 -2.59 26.54
C GLY A 747 30.57 -1.70 27.42
N GLY A 748 30.95 -0.44 27.57
CA GLY A 748 30.23 0.52 28.40
C GLY A 748 30.88 0.63 29.77
N LYS A 749 30.10 0.85 30.82
CA LYS A 749 30.62 1.02 32.18
C LYS A 749 30.84 -0.34 32.83
N GLY A 750 32.10 -0.65 33.15
CA GLY A 750 32.51 -1.85 33.87
C GLY A 750 33.90 -2.27 33.42
N ASN A 751 34.30 -3.49 33.78
CA ASN A 751 35.49 -4.09 33.21
C ASN A 751 35.04 -5.20 32.25
N ASP A 752 34.99 -4.87 30.97
CA ASP A 752 34.32 -5.71 29.98
C ASP A 752 35.31 -6.64 29.28
N TYR A 753 34.79 -7.76 28.78
CA TYR A 753 35.50 -8.69 27.90
C TYR A 753 34.89 -8.60 26.49
N LEU A 754 35.68 -8.16 25.51
CA LEU A 754 35.23 -7.92 24.14
C LEU A 754 36.03 -8.80 23.17
N ASN A 755 35.33 -9.67 22.44
CA ASN A 755 35.92 -10.53 21.41
C ASN A 755 35.14 -10.33 20.12
N GLY A 756 35.75 -9.66 19.13
CA GLY A 756 35.13 -9.42 17.82
C GLY A 756 35.01 -10.69 16.99
N GLY A 757 36.00 -11.57 17.07
CA GLY A 757 36.02 -12.83 16.32
C GLY A 757 36.64 -12.67 14.93
N TYR A 758 35.98 -13.18 13.89
CA TYR A 758 36.51 -13.19 12.52
C TYR A 758 35.99 -12.01 11.70
N GLY A 759 36.88 -11.10 11.30
CA GLY A 759 36.55 -10.07 10.33
C GLY A 759 37.24 -8.74 10.65
N ASN A 760 36.64 -7.65 10.18
CA ASN A 760 37.14 -6.31 10.47
C ASN A 760 36.24 -5.66 11.52
N ASP A 761 36.64 -5.75 12.79
CA ASP A 761 35.81 -5.31 13.91
C ASP A 761 36.20 -3.92 14.43
N THR A 762 35.21 -3.25 15.02
CA THR A 762 35.35 -1.91 15.61
C THR A 762 35.01 -1.95 17.10
N TYR A 763 35.95 -1.52 17.94
CA TYR A 763 35.75 -1.41 19.38
C TYR A 763 35.63 0.06 19.78
N ILE A 764 34.56 0.44 20.47
CA ILE A 764 34.29 1.84 20.83
C ILE A 764 34.31 1.98 22.35
N PHE A 765 35.16 2.89 22.84
CA PHE A 765 35.34 3.18 24.26
C PHE A 765 35.15 4.66 24.55
N SER A 766 34.58 4.95 25.71
CA SER A 766 34.35 6.28 26.24
C SER A 766 35.10 6.47 27.56
N LYS A 767 35.32 7.74 27.92
CA LYS A 767 35.94 8.06 29.21
C LYS A 767 35.02 7.61 30.35
N GLY A 768 35.51 6.70 31.19
CA GLY A 768 34.78 6.19 32.36
C GLY A 768 34.12 4.83 32.14
N ASP A 769 34.42 4.18 31.01
CA ASP A 769 33.96 2.82 30.69
C ASP A 769 34.58 1.81 31.66
N GLY A 770 35.92 1.74 31.74
CA GLY A 770 36.59 1.06 32.85
C GLY A 770 37.87 0.40 32.38
N LYS A 771 38.11 -0.86 32.76
CA LYS A 771 39.29 -1.64 32.33
C LYS A 771 38.86 -2.84 31.49
N ASP A 772 38.71 -2.60 30.20
CA ASP A 772 38.24 -3.61 29.26
C ASP A 772 39.39 -4.45 28.70
N THR A 773 39.08 -5.71 28.39
CA THR A 773 39.98 -6.68 27.76
C THR A 773 39.47 -7.00 26.37
N ILE A 774 40.32 -6.80 25.35
CA ILE A 774 40.01 -7.08 23.94
C ILE A 774 40.80 -8.31 23.48
N TYR A 775 40.13 -9.23 22.77
CA TYR A 775 40.74 -10.45 22.22
C TYR A 775 40.66 -10.51 20.70
#